data_AF-A0AA35WVT7-F1
#
_entry.id   AF-A0AA35WVT7-F1
#
_cell.length_a   1.000
_cell.length_b   1.000
_cell.length_c   1.000
_cell.angle_alpha   90.00
_cell.angle_beta   90.00
_cell.angle_gamma   90.00
#
_symmetry.space_group_name_H-M   'P 1'
#
loop_
_entity.id
_entity.type
_entity.pdbx_description
1 polymer ?
#
loop_
_entity_poly.entity_id
_entity_poly.type
_entity_poly.pdbx_seq_one_letter_code
_entity_poly.pdbx_strand_id
1 'polypeptide(L)'
;MERTVGGYLTACRELLQRACKTVELESWPAQPLKQAPSSLSLAAEKTGTRPPAALAHLSAPKPKFLQQLEAYLMKELRLLGCPLSGPHELRLQAHREVFEYLIEDFKTYKPLLSAIKTEYELYISHLLEKINILEPLTAEMEVVREECERQLLAIGQEEKRGEVVVYWCVLLVTQPSVPAAESEVERENKRLLCKEKDHQRQVERLQEEVGRLYQQYRDEADARKLLTADYNDLKLQQTEGEREGSEVAGKADEREDPTVLKLKLARAREDLRLANQRITAMMADYSDVVPRREFERMETAYKAVDVDLETIKTDHTSLMAEHRTLQEVHEGVVGDRERLQTSLSRLRGTATPRPEWSRCQGYVEGWEEVRVGRSSDQLVDLLLARLSGRTLEEVTTLSGFQGQGLGEEIPRYLRWEGRVPNHRFSQSQVNSLVAGFWKHALTSDLQSPVVEDCLWDYLLSLHSGNEQRAVEDAYNLQDAASRMRHEPHIALFCRVLAGEARLEVVYQWMTAQASLVEACSQRQDSEGYLSRESVSEAVRETFPGKSPVMCARLVSCVTGGERISLVKTLSPEESGRPSELALLLLDQQSDETREMLEQILQASSDHLNMSEVETAIMNIDPAYPTTLLHSLLTSLYPDSGVTLPLPQITAHLTACGITRHSPYTTP
;
A
#
# COMPACT_ATOMS: atom_id res chain seq x y z
N MET A 1 -9.35 -17.87 -7.82
CA MET A 1 -9.57 -17.11 -6.58
C MET A 1 -10.67 -17.70 -5.69
N GLU A 2 -11.72 -18.34 -6.21
CA GLU A 2 -12.81 -18.89 -5.36
C GLU A 2 -12.41 -20.13 -4.52
N ARG A 3 -11.45 -20.94 -4.98
CA ARG A 3 -10.98 -22.13 -4.22
C ARG A 3 -10.08 -21.78 -3.03
N THR A 4 -9.34 -20.69 -3.11
CA THR A 4 -8.46 -20.21 -2.02
C THR A 4 -9.26 -19.53 -0.92
N VAL A 5 -10.30 -18.76 -1.27
CA VAL A 5 -11.21 -18.14 -0.28
C VAL A 5 -12.00 -19.20 0.51
N GLY A 6 -12.43 -20.29 -0.14
CA GLY A 6 -13.06 -21.43 0.54
C GLY A 6 -12.14 -22.13 1.55
N GLY A 7 -10.86 -22.30 1.22
CA GLY A 7 -9.87 -22.89 2.14
C GLY A 7 -9.62 -22.03 3.39
N TYR A 8 -9.51 -20.72 3.21
CA TYR A 8 -9.30 -19.78 4.32
C TYR A 8 -10.53 -19.67 5.23
N LEU A 9 -11.75 -19.65 4.67
CA LEU A 9 -12.98 -19.64 5.48
C LEU A 9 -13.17 -20.94 6.28
N THR A 10 -12.75 -22.07 5.74
CA THR A 10 -12.84 -23.37 6.44
C THR A 10 -11.82 -23.45 7.58
N ALA A 11 -10.58 -22.97 7.35
CA ALA A 11 -9.55 -22.89 8.39
C ALA A 11 -9.90 -21.87 9.49
N CYS A 12 -10.49 -20.72 9.15
CA CYS A 12 -10.98 -19.76 10.13
C CYS A 12 -12.16 -20.31 10.95
N ARG A 13 -13.04 -21.13 10.36
CA ARG A 13 -14.14 -21.79 11.07
C ARG A 13 -13.63 -22.87 12.03
N GLU A 14 -12.58 -23.61 11.65
CA GLU A 14 -11.92 -24.58 12.54
C GLU A 14 -11.13 -23.91 13.67
N LEU A 15 -10.52 -22.75 13.42
CA LEU A 15 -9.85 -21.94 14.44
C LEU A 15 -10.83 -21.28 15.42
N LEU A 16 -11.97 -20.79 14.94
CA LEU A 16 -13.07 -20.29 15.79
C LEU A 16 -13.72 -21.41 16.61
N GLN A 17 -13.90 -22.61 16.04
CA GLN A 17 -14.35 -23.79 16.81
C GLN A 17 -13.33 -24.28 17.83
N ARG A 18 -12.02 -24.06 17.60
CA ARG A 18 -10.97 -24.29 18.59
C ARG A 18 -10.95 -23.22 19.68
N ALA A 19 -11.17 -21.95 19.34
CA ALA A 19 -11.22 -20.84 20.29
C ALA A 19 -12.48 -20.89 21.19
N CYS A 20 -13.63 -21.31 20.65
CA CYS A 20 -14.83 -21.55 21.47
C CYS A 20 -14.71 -22.77 22.39
N LYS A 21 -13.75 -23.68 22.16
CA LYS A 21 -13.46 -24.81 23.06
C LYS A 21 -12.49 -24.47 24.20
N THR A 22 -11.87 -23.28 24.18
CA THR A 22 -10.85 -22.88 25.18
C THR A 22 -11.34 -21.92 26.24
N VAL A 23 -12.65 -21.64 26.31
CA VAL A 23 -13.26 -20.97 27.47
C VAL A 23 -13.83 -22.03 28.40
N GLU A 24 -12.94 -22.82 29.01
CA GLU A 24 -13.28 -23.50 30.26
C GLU A 24 -13.22 -22.45 31.37
N LEU A 25 -14.40 -22.02 31.82
CA LEU A 25 -14.54 -21.22 33.03
C LEU A 25 -13.86 -21.99 34.17
N GLU A 26 -12.81 -21.43 34.76
CA GLU A 26 -12.06 -22.03 35.86
C GLU A 26 -13.00 -22.42 37.01
N SER A 27 -13.34 -23.71 37.09
CA SER A 27 -13.90 -24.30 38.29
C SER A 27 -12.80 -24.39 39.34
N TRP A 28 -13.01 -23.72 40.46
CA TRP A 28 -12.13 -23.80 41.62
C TRP A 28 -11.94 -25.25 42.12
N PRO A 29 -10.82 -25.57 42.79
CA PRO A 29 -10.20 -26.88 42.71
C PRO A 29 -10.74 -27.86 43.76
N ALA A 30 -11.15 -29.04 43.31
CA ALA A 30 -11.11 -30.25 44.12
C ALA A 30 -10.09 -31.20 43.49
N GLN A 31 -9.00 -31.48 44.22
CA GLN A 31 -7.90 -32.32 43.77
C GLN A 31 -8.38 -33.73 43.34
N PRO A 32 -7.88 -34.28 42.22
CA PRO A 32 -8.25 -35.63 41.80
C PRO A 32 -7.36 -36.66 42.52
N LEU A 33 -7.94 -37.46 43.40
CA LEU A 33 -7.35 -38.75 43.77
C LEU A 33 -7.60 -39.75 42.63
N LYS A 34 -6.50 -40.39 42.24
CA LYS A 34 -6.26 -41.32 41.12
C LYS A 34 -7.39 -42.34 40.82
N GLN A 35 -7.53 -42.58 39.52
CA GLN A 35 -8.24 -43.66 38.80
C GLN A 35 -7.99 -45.05 39.42
N ALA A 36 -8.80 -46.12 39.27
CA ALA A 36 -9.65 -46.60 38.17
C ALA A 36 -10.50 -47.82 38.67
N PRO A 37 -11.16 -48.64 37.83
CA PRO A 37 -12.08 -48.38 36.70
C PRO A 37 -13.40 -49.20 36.82
N SER A 38 -14.47 -48.80 36.14
CA SER A 38 -15.40 -49.69 35.40
C SER A 38 -16.55 -48.83 34.85
N SER A 39 -16.54 -48.48 33.57
CA SER A 39 -17.26 -49.21 32.52
C SER A 39 -18.70 -49.57 32.93
N LEU A 40 -19.69 -48.85 32.40
CA LEU A 40 -20.61 -49.39 31.39
C LEU A 40 -21.78 -48.42 31.17
N SER A 41 -21.94 -48.06 29.89
CA SER A 41 -23.20 -47.64 29.30
C SER A 41 -24.29 -48.67 29.62
N LEU A 42 -25.52 -48.23 29.88
CA LEU A 42 -26.66 -48.63 29.04
C LEU A 42 -27.93 -47.85 29.41
N ALA A 43 -28.62 -47.41 28.35
CA ALA A 43 -30.03 -47.06 28.38
C ALA A 43 -30.90 -48.33 28.35
N ALA A 44 -32.13 -48.14 28.83
CA ALA A 44 -33.37 -48.86 28.50
C ALA A 44 -33.69 -50.22 29.17
N GLU A 45 -34.77 -50.12 29.95
CA GLU A 45 -35.95 -51.02 29.99
C GLU A 45 -36.23 -51.95 31.19
N LYS A 46 -37.53 -51.94 31.49
CA LYS A 46 -38.33 -52.51 32.57
C LYS A 46 -38.05 -53.98 32.88
N THR A 47 -37.88 -54.33 34.15
CA THR A 47 -38.54 -55.49 34.79
C THR A 47 -38.60 -55.29 36.30
N GLY A 48 -39.66 -55.83 36.91
CA GLY A 48 -40.01 -55.58 38.29
C GLY A 48 -39.22 -56.38 39.34
N THR A 49 -39.53 -56.00 40.58
CA THR A 49 -39.38 -56.74 41.84
C THR A 49 -37.98 -56.82 42.49
N ARG A 50 -37.87 -55.95 43.52
CA ARG A 50 -37.22 -56.09 44.84
C ARG A 50 -35.77 -55.56 45.00
N PRO A 51 -35.57 -54.48 45.79
CA PRO A 51 -34.25 -54.09 46.27
C PRO A 51 -33.95 -54.68 47.67
N PRO A 52 -32.69 -55.02 47.98
CA PRO A 52 -32.14 -55.01 49.35
C PRO A 52 -31.34 -53.69 49.53
N ALA A 53 -31.79 -52.76 50.35
CA ALA A 53 -31.50 -52.66 51.79
C ALA A 53 -30.02 -52.35 52.11
N ALA A 54 -29.60 -51.10 51.86
CA ALA A 54 -28.47 -50.46 52.56
C ALA A 54 -28.56 -48.91 52.51
N LEU A 55 -29.67 -48.36 53.00
CA LEU A 55 -29.77 -47.02 53.61
C LEU A 55 -30.87 -47.11 54.68
N ALA A 56 -30.69 -48.07 55.58
CA ALA A 56 -31.57 -48.28 56.72
C ALA A 56 -31.07 -47.42 57.88
N HIS A 57 -31.28 -46.11 57.79
CA HIS A 57 -31.52 -45.21 58.93
C HIS A 57 -32.17 -43.93 58.37
N LEU A 58 -33.40 -43.64 58.83
CA LEU A 58 -34.37 -42.60 58.41
C LEU A 58 -35.53 -43.09 57.50
N SER A 59 -36.15 -44.22 57.82
CA SER A 59 -37.59 -44.43 57.53
C SER A 59 -38.43 -43.70 58.60
N ALA A 60 -38.34 -42.37 58.62
CA ALA A 60 -39.40 -41.53 59.14
C ALA A 60 -40.27 -41.13 57.94
N PRO A 61 -41.61 -41.05 58.06
CA PRO A 61 -42.42 -40.49 56.99
C PRO A 61 -41.85 -39.13 56.60
N LYS A 62 -41.53 -38.94 55.31
CA LYS A 62 -41.01 -37.66 54.79
C LYS A 62 -41.84 -36.53 55.44
N PRO A 63 -41.22 -35.57 56.13
CA PRO A 63 -41.96 -34.54 56.85
C PRO A 63 -42.90 -33.83 55.89
N LYS A 64 -44.16 -33.64 56.30
CA LYS A 64 -45.21 -33.07 55.43
C LYS A 64 -44.79 -31.77 54.76
N PHE A 65 -43.99 -30.96 55.47
CA PHE A 65 -43.43 -29.72 54.96
C PHE A 65 -42.49 -29.92 53.75
N LEU A 66 -41.56 -30.89 53.81
CA LEU A 66 -40.68 -31.20 52.68
C LEU A 66 -41.47 -31.69 51.47
N GLN A 67 -42.52 -32.49 51.68
CA GLN A 67 -43.41 -32.94 50.60
C GLN A 67 -44.18 -31.78 49.95
N GLN A 68 -44.59 -30.78 50.75
CA GLN A 68 -45.26 -29.58 50.26
C GLN A 68 -44.31 -28.70 49.45
N LEU A 69 -43.07 -28.51 49.89
CA LEU A 69 -42.06 -27.77 49.14
C LEU A 69 -41.66 -28.46 47.84
N GLU A 70 -41.46 -29.79 47.86
CA GLU A 70 -41.20 -30.59 46.64
C GLU A 70 -42.37 -30.48 45.64
N ALA A 71 -43.61 -30.54 46.13
CA ALA A 71 -44.81 -30.40 45.29
C ALA A 71 -44.98 -28.99 44.73
N TYR A 72 -44.68 -27.94 45.52
CA TYR A 72 -44.68 -26.55 45.08
C TYR A 72 -43.63 -26.32 44.00
N LEU A 73 -42.39 -26.76 44.23
CA LEU A 73 -41.30 -26.67 43.25
C LEU A 73 -41.66 -27.35 41.92
N MET A 74 -42.23 -28.57 41.98
CA MET A 74 -42.65 -29.26 40.76
C MET A 74 -43.81 -28.56 40.04
N LYS A 75 -44.69 -27.87 40.77
CA LYS A 75 -45.78 -27.09 40.18
C LYS A 75 -45.23 -25.83 39.50
N GLU A 76 -44.38 -25.07 40.17
CA GLU A 76 -43.76 -23.85 39.62
C GLU A 76 -42.89 -24.16 38.40
N LEU A 77 -42.05 -25.20 38.45
CA LEU A 77 -41.22 -25.60 37.30
C LEU A 77 -42.06 -26.05 36.10
N ARG A 78 -43.24 -26.66 36.33
CA ARG A 78 -44.19 -27.03 35.26
C ARG A 78 -44.93 -25.83 34.69
N LEU A 79 -45.29 -24.84 35.51
CA LEU A 79 -45.93 -23.60 35.07
C LEU A 79 -44.97 -22.75 34.23
N LEU A 80 -43.69 -22.70 34.60
CA LEU A 80 -42.65 -21.93 33.92
C LEU A 80 -42.05 -22.64 32.68
N GLY A 81 -42.46 -23.87 32.37
CA GLY A 81 -42.05 -24.58 31.14
C GLY A 81 -40.53 -24.83 31.00
N CYS A 82 -39.78 -24.89 32.11
CA CYS A 82 -38.32 -24.97 32.07
C CYS A 82 -37.79 -26.38 31.70
N PRO A 83 -36.63 -26.49 31.01
CA PRO A 83 -36.03 -27.78 30.64
C PRO A 83 -35.62 -28.62 31.86
N LEU A 84 -35.68 -29.95 31.74
CA LEU A 84 -35.47 -30.91 32.85
C LEU A 84 -34.06 -30.88 33.47
N SER A 85 -33.06 -30.33 32.80
CA SER A 85 -31.69 -30.12 33.32
C SER A 85 -31.01 -28.96 32.60
N GLY A 86 -30.05 -28.29 33.26
CA GLY A 86 -29.23 -27.20 32.69
C GLY A 86 -29.40 -25.83 33.38
N PRO A 87 -28.46 -24.88 33.14
CA PRO A 87 -28.53 -23.52 33.66
C PRO A 87 -29.69 -22.75 33.01
N HIS A 88 -30.60 -22.22 33.83
CA HIS A 88 -31.75 -21.46 33.35
C HIS A 88 -32.22 -20.49 34.44
N GLU A 89 -32.38 -19.20 34.12
CA GLU A 89 -32.66 -18.15 35.12
C GLU A 89 -33.99 -18.35 35.83
N LEU A 90 -35.07 -18.63 35.08
CA LEU A 90 -36.40 -18.89 35.66
C LEU A 90 -36.43 -20.12 36.57
N ARG A 91 -35.56 -21.11 36.30
CA ARG A 91 -35.42 -22.30 37.14
C ARG A 91 -34.71 -21.97 38.44
N LEU A 92 -33.62 -21.20 38.35
CA LEU A 92 -32.89 -20.69 39.52
C LEU A 92 -33.82 -19.88 40.42
N GLN A 93 -34.70 -19.06 39.84
CA GLN A 93 -35.70 -18.28 40.57
C GLN A 93 -36.68 -19.18 41.35
N ALA A 94 -37.25 -20.21 40.72
CA ALA A 94 -38.14 -21.16 41.40
C ALA A 94 -37.44 -21.91 42.55
N HIS A 95 -36.16 -22.26 42.38
CA HIS A 95 -35.36 -22.86 43.45
C HIS A 95 -35.00 -21.87 44.57
N ARG A 96 -34.78 -20.59 44.26
CA ARG A 96 -34.54 -19.53 45.25
C ARG A 96 -35.74 -19.31 46.16
N GLU A 97 -36.95 -19.27 45.59
CA GLU A 97 -38.19 -19.09 46.35
C GLU A 97 -38.47 -20.27 47.27
N VAL A 98 -38.27 -21.49 46.78
CA VAL A 98 -38.42 -22.71 47.60
C VAL A 98 -37.36 -22.77 48.71
N PHE A 99 -36.15 -22.31 48.44
CA PHE A 99 -35.10 -22.24 49.45
C PHE A 99 -35.39 -21.18 50.51
N GLU A 100 -36.02 -20.05 50.14
CA GLU A 100 -36.46 -19.05 51.11
C GLU A 100 -37.54 -19.59 52.04
N TYR A 101 -38.56 -20.26 51.49
CA TYR A 101 -39.59 -20.94 52.30
C TYR A 101 -38.97 -22.01 53.22
N LEU A 102 -37.95 -22.72 52.75
CA LEU A 102 -37.22 -23.68 53.57
C LEU A 102 -36.46 -22.99 54.73
N ILE A 103 -35.79 -21.87 54.46
CA ILE A 103 -35.03 -21.10 55.46
C ILE A 103 -35.96 -20.49 56.51
N GLU A 104 -37.13 -20.00 56.10
CA GLU A 104 -38.12 -19.39 57.00
C GLU A 104 -38.58 -20.34 58.11
N ASP A 105 -38.72 -21.63 57.80
CA ASP A 105 -39.16 -22.66 58.75
C ASP A 105 -38.05 -23.11 59.72
N PHE A 106 -36.76 -22.86 59.41
CA PHE A 106 -35.62 -23.26 60.25
C PHE A 106 -35.27 -22.23 61.34
N LYS A 107 -36.04 -22.19 62.43
CA LYS A 107 -35.91 -21.17 63.50
C LYS A 107 -34.51 -21.01 64.13
N THR A 108 -33.74 -22.09 64.29
CA THR A 108 -32.39 -22.06 64.93
C THR A 108 -31.24 -21.82 63.96
N TYR A 109 -31.35 -22.32 62.73
CA TYR A 109 -30.27 -22.25 61.74
C TYR A 109 -30.48 -21.18 60.67
N LYS A 110 -31.64 -20.51 60.67
CA LYS A 110 -32.01 -19.42 59.75
C LYS A 110 -30.91 -18.36 59.58
N PRO A 111 -30.28 -17.80 60.63
CA PRO A 111 -29.25 -16.78 60.45
C PRO A 111 -28.05 -17.25 59.61
N LEU A 112 -27.62 -18.50 59.79
CA LEU A 112 -26.51 -19.09 59.05
C LEU A 112 -26.90 -19.38 57.59
N LEU A 113 -28.08 -19.98 57.37
CA LEU A 113 -28.54 -20.31 56.02
C LEU A 113 -28.85 -19.07 55.19
N SER A 114 -29.42 -18.03 55.81
CA SER A 114 -29.59 -16.72 55.17
C SER A 114 -28.25 -16.09 54.82
N ALA A 115 -27.24 -16.14 55.71
CA ALA A 115 -25.90 -15.62 55.40
C ALA A 115 -25.24 -16.36 54.22
N ILE A 116 -25.34 -17.68 54.18
CA ILE A 116 -24.85 -18.48 53.04
C ILE A 116 -25.59 -18.10 51.76
N LYS A 117 -26.92 -17.97 51.81
CA LYS A 117 -27.74 -17.54 50.67
C LYS A 117 -27.31 -16.18 50.15
N THR A 118 -27.13 -15.19 51.05
CA THR A 118 -26.74 -13.82 50.67
C THR A 118 -25.37 -13.78 49.99
N GLU A 119 -24.40 -14.58 50.43
CA GLU A 119 -23.09 -14.69 49.77
C GLU A 119 -23.20 -15.20 48.34
N TYR A 120 -23.99 -16.26 48.11
CA TYR A 120 -24.23 -16.76 46.76
C TYR A 120 -25.03 -15.78 45.90
N GLU A 121 -26.00 -15.07 46.47
CA GLU A 121 -26.78 -14.04 45.76
C GLU A 121 -25.91 -12.85 45.35
N LEU A 122 -25.03 -12.38 46.23
CA LEU A 122 -24.05 -11.34 45.92
C LEU A 122 -23.10 -11.78 44.81
N TYR A 123 -22.56 -13.00 44.89
CA TYR A 123 -21.63 -13.51 43.87
C TYR A 123 -22.29 -13.68 42.50
N ILE A 124 -23.52 -14.20 42.45
CA ILE A 124 -24.30 -14.31 41.20
C ILE A 124 -24.56 -12.92 40.61
N SER A 125 -24.89 -11.93 41.44
CA SER A 125 -25.14 -10.56 40.98
C SER A 125 -23.88 -9.94 40.37
N HIS A 126 -22.73 -10.13 41.00
CA HIS A 126 -21.44 -9.71 40.48
C HIS A 126 -21.06 -10.42 39.16
N LEU A 127 -21.39 -11.70 38.99
CA LEU A 127 -21.18 -12.39 37.71
C LEU A 127 -22.08 -11.85 36.60
N LEU A 128 -23.34 -11.55 36.90
CA LEU A 128 -24.26 -10.93 35.94
C LEU A 128 -23.80 -9.51 35.55
N GLU A 129 -23.30 -8.72 36.49
CA GLU A 129 -22.72 -7.41 36.22
C GLU A 129 -21.49 -7.50 35.31
N LYS A 130 -20.61 -8.47 35.55
CA LYS A 130 -19.48 -8.75 34.66
C LYS A 130 -19.92 -9.14 33.25
N ILE A 131 -20.94 -9.96 33.10
CA ILE A 131 -21.48 -10.35 31.79
C ILE A 131 -22.05 -9.12 31.07
N ASN A 132 -22.81 -8.27 31.76
CA ASN A 132 -23.38 -7.04 31.19
C ASN A 132 -22.32 -6.03 30.73
N ILE A 133 -21.11 -6.04 31.32
CA ILE A 133 -19.98 -5.19 30.87
C ILE A 133 -19.27 -5.81 29.66
N LEU A 134 -19.24 -7.13 29.55
CA LEU A 134 -18.60 -7.82 28.43
C LEU A 134 -19.37 -7.69 27.12
N GLU A 135 -20.71 -7.68 27.15
CA GLU A 135 -21.56 -7.52 25.96
C GLU A 135 -21.29 -6.24 25.14
N PRO A 136 -21.27 -5.02 25.73
CA PRO A 136 -20.93 -3.81 24.99
C PRO A 136 -19.47 -3.81 24.51
N LEU A 137 -18.54 -4.39 25.29
CA LEU A 137 -17.13 -4.51 24.88
C LEU A 137 -16.98 -5.45 23.67
N THR A 138 -17.76 -6.54 23.60
CA THR A 138 -17.80 -7.40 22.41
C THR A 138 -18.39 -6.67 21.20
N ALA A 139 -19.41 -5.83 21.38
CA ALA A 139 -19.97 -5.03 20.30
C ALA A 139 -18.98 -3.96 19.79
N GLU A 140 -18.26 -3.29 20.68
CA GLU A 140 -17.18 -2.35 20.30
C GLU A 140 -16.06 -3.05 19.53
N MET A 141 -15.67 -4.25 19.96
CA MET A 141 -14.66 -5.05 19.26
C MET A 141 -15.11 -5.46 17.85
N GLU A 142 -16.40 -5.77 17.66
CA GLU A 142 -16.96 -6.06 16.33
C GLU A 142 -16.94 -4.82 15.42
N VAL A 143 -17.28 -3.64 15.95
CA VAL A 143 -17.19 -2.38 15.20
C VAL A 143 -15.74 -2.06 14.81
N VAL A 144 -14.79 -2.23 15.74
CA VAL A 144 -13.36 -2.03 15.44
C VAL A 144 -12.86 -3.05 14.41
N ARG A 145 -13.34 -4.30 14.48
CA ARG A 145 -13.02 -5.34 13.49
C ARG A 145 -13.52 -4.96 12.09
N GLU A 146 -14.77 -4.51 11.97
CA GLU A 146 -15.33 -4.05 10.68
C GLU A 146 -14.56 -2.85 10.12
N GLU A 147 -14.16 -1.92 10.99
CA GLU A 147 -13.36 -0.77 10.60
C GLU A 147 -11.96 -1.17 10.12
N CYS A 148 -11.29 -2.13 10.77
CA CYS A 148 -10.03 -2.69 10.30
C CYS A 148 -10.17 -3.42 8.95
N GLU A 149 -11.25 -4.21 8.76
CA GLU A 149 -11.53 -4.87 7.48
C GLU A 149 -11.75 -3.85 6.36
N ARG A 150 -12.46 -2.75 6.65
CA ARG A 150 -12.68 -1.64 5.72
C ARG A 150 -11.36 -0.95 5.34
N GLN A 151 -10.48 -0.71 6.31
CA GLN A 151 -9.16 -0.11 6.06
C GLN A 151 -8.25 -1.03 5.24
N LEU A 152 -8.25 -2.33 5.52
CA LEU A 152 -7.51 -3.31 4.72
C LEU A 152 -7.99 -3.35 3.26
N LEU A 153 -9.31 -3.29 3.03
CA LEU A 153 -9.86 -3.21 1.68
C LEU A 153 -9.49 -1.92 0.96
N ALA A 154 -9.46 -0.79 1.67
CA ALA A 154 -9.04 0.50 1.11
C ALA A 154 -7.56 0.47 0.70
N ILE A 155 -6.68 -0.01 1.59
CA ILE A 155 -5.24 -0.17 1.30
C ILE A 155 -5.03 -1.09 0.09
N GLY A 156 -5.73 -2.23 0.03
CA GLY A 156 -5.62 -3.15 -1.11
C GLY A 156 -6.16 -2.60 -2.44
N GLN A 157 -7.06 -1.62 -2.42
CA GLN A 157 -7.50 -0.91 -3.63
C GLN A 157 -6.49 0.18 -4.05
N GLU A 158 -5.90 0.87 -3.08
CA GLU A 158 -4.83 1.85 -3.28
C GLU A 158 -3.58 1.17 -3.87
N GLU A 159 -3.18 0.01 -3.34
CA GLU A 159 -2.07 -0.79 -3.86
C GLU A 159 -2.31 -1.22 -5.30
N LYS A 160 -3.51 -1.74 -5.64
CA LYS A 160 -3.86 -2.09 -7.03
C LYS A 160 -3.84 -0.88 -7.96
N ARG A 161 -4.29 0.29 -7.50
CA ARG A 161 -4.19 1.54 -8.27
C ARG A 161 -2.73 1.94 -8.45
N GLY A 162 -1.91 1.82 -7.40
CA GLY A 162 -0.48 2.05 -7.44
C GLY A 162 0.24 1.11 -8.40
N GLU A 163 -0.06 -0.19 -8.38
CA GLU A 163 0.47 -1.18 -9.32
C GLU A 163 0.10 -0.85 -10.76
N VAL A 164 -1.14 -0.42 -11.04
CA VAL A 164 -1.57 0.01 -12.38
C VAL A 164 -0.83 1.28 -12.83
N VAL A 165 -0.62 2.24 -11.93
CA VAL A 165 0.13 3.48 -12.22
C VAL A 165 1.61 3.19 -12.43
N VAL A 166 2.21 2.31 -11.62
CA VAL A 166 3.60 1.87 -11.77
C VAL A 166 3.77 1.07 -13.06
N TYR A 167 2.85 0.17 -13.39
CA TYR A 167 2.84 -0.55 -14.65
C TYR A 167 2.73 0.40 -15.84
N TRP A 168 1.86 1.41 -15.76
CA TRP A 168 1.70 2.44 -16.79
C TRP A 168 2.95 3.32 -16.94
N CYS A 169 3.57 3.74 -15.83
CA CYS A 169 4.84 4.48 -15.84
C CYS A 169 6.00 3.64 -16.37
N VAL A 170 6.11 2.37 -15.97
CA VAL A 170 7.12 1.44 -16.48
C VAL A 170 6.93 1.22 -17.98
N LEU A 171 5.69 1.09 -18.47
CA LEU A 171 5.40 1.02 -19.90
C LEU A 171 5.82 2.30 -20.64
N LEU A 172 5.57 3.47 -20.05
CA LEU A 172 6.00 4.77 -20.58
C LEU A 172 7.54 4.88 -20.71
N VAL A 173 8.27 4.31 -19.74
CA VAL A 173 9.74 4.40 -19.67
C VAL A 173 10.42 3.29 -20.50
N THR A 174 9.86 2.08 -20.54
CA THR A 174 10.43 0.94 -21.25
C THR A 174 10.05 0.89 -22.74
N GLN A 175 8.93 1.51 -23.14
CA GLN A 175 8.49 1.59 -24.53
C GLN A 175 7.93 2.99 -24.88
N PRO A 176 8.79 4.00 -25.09
CA PRO A 176 8.36 5.35 -25.46
C PRO A 176 7.65 5.43 -26.84
N SER A 177 7.67 4.37 -27.64
CA SER A 177 7.01 4.29 -28.94
C SER A 177 5.49 4.11 -28.85
N VAL A 178 4.96 3.53 -27.76
CA VAL A 178 3.52 3.25 -27.61
C VAL A 178 2.67 4.52 -27.50
N PRO A 179 2.98 5.51 -26.63
CA PRO A 179 2.22 6.76 -26.58
C PRO A 179 2.37 7.61 -27.85
N ALA A 180 3.51 7.52 -28.55
CA ALA A 180 3.71 8.17 -29.85
C ALA A 180 2.85 7.53 -30.94
N ALA A 181 2.79 6.19 -30.99
CA ALA A 181 1.94 5.45 -31.91
C ALA A 181 0.44 5.68 -31.63
N GLU A 182 0.04 5.79 -30.37
CA GLU A 182 -1.34 6.08 -29.98
C GLU A 182 -1.76 7.50 -30.42
N SER A 183 -0.87 8.48 -30.27
CA SER A 183 -1.08 9.85 -30.78
C SER A 183 -1.15 9.92 -32.31
N GLU A 184 -0.32 9.14 -33.01
CA GLU A 184 -0.33 9.01 -34.48
C GLU A 184 -1.65 8.38 -34.98
N VAL A 185 -2.10 7.30 -34.33
CA VAL A 185 -3.39 6.65 -34.61
C VAL A 185 -4.55 7.60 -34.36
N GLU A 186 -4.50 8.40 -33.30
CA GLU A 186 -5.54 9.39 -33.00
C GLU A 186 -5.59 10.53 -34.02
N ARG A 187 -4.42 10.97 -34.53
CA ARG A 187 -4.33 11.93 -35.65
C ARG A 187 -4.90 11.35 -36.93
N GLU A 188 -4.56 10.10 -37.27
CA GLU A 188 -5.04 9.43 -38.47
C GLU A 188 -6.55 9.20 -38.40
N ASN A 189 -7.10 8.81 -37.25
CA ASN A 189 -8.55 8.70 -37.03
C ASN A 189 -9.26 10.05 -37.22
N LYS A 190 -8.72 11.15 -36.68
CA LYS A 190 -9.26 12.50 -36.90
C LYS A 190 -9.23 12.89 -38.38
N ARG A 191 -8.16 12.52 -39.10
CA ARG A 191 -8.02 12.76 -40.54
C ARG A 191 -9.05 11.96 -41.35
N LEU A 192 -9.25 10.68 -41.03
CA LEU A 192 -10.23 9.81 -41.68
C LEU A 192 -11.66 10.31 -41.44
N LEU A 193 -11.98 10.73 -40.21
CA LEU A 193 -13.28 11.30 -39.88
C LEU A 193 -13.59 12.59 -40.68
N CYS A 194 -12.59 13.45 -40.89
CA CYS A 194 -12.76 14.64 -41.74
C CYS A 194 -13.05 14.26 -43.20
N LYS A 195 -12.31 13.28 -43.74
CA LYS A 195 -12.55 12.78 -45.11
C LYS A 195 -13.93 12.15 -45.26
N GLU A 196 -14.38 11.38 -44.27
CA GLU A 196 -15.71 10.78 -44.27
C GLU A 196 -16.81 11.86 -44.34
N LYS A 197 -16.68 12.93 -43.57
CA LYS A 197 -17.59 14.09 -43.63
C LYS A 197 -17.57 14.79 -44.99
N ASP A 198 -16.40 14.94 -45.60
CA ASP A 198 -16.29 15.55 -46.93
C ASP A 198 -16.88 14.67 -48.04
N HIS A 199 -16.73 13.35 -47.94
CA HIS A 199 -17.40 12.40 -48.81
C HIS A 199 -18.92 12.40 -48.61
N GLN A 200 -19.41 12.48 -47.37
CA GLN A 200 -20.85 12.65 -47.11
C GLN A 200 -21.40 13.92 -47.75
N ARG A 201 -20.70 15.06 -47.63
CA ARG A 201 -21.09 16.30 -48.33
C ARG A 201 -21.08 16.16 -49.85
N GLN A 202 -20.14 15.41 -50.42
CA GLN A 202 -20.13 15.13 -51.86
C GLN A 202 -21.33 14.27 -52.29
N VAL A 203 -21.66 13.26 -51.50
CA VAL A 203 -22.83 12.41 -51.75
C VAL A 203 -24.11 13.23 -51.68
N GLU A 204 -24.27 14.10 -50.68
CA GLU A 204 -25.43 15.00 -50.57
C GLU A 204 -25.56 15.90 -51.80
N ARG A 205 -24.46 16.55 -52.24
CA ARG A 205 -24.48 17.39 -53.46
C ARG A 205 -24.85 16.59 -54.71
N LEU A 206 -24.33 15.38 -54.86
CA LEU A 206 -24.66 14.52 -55.99
C LEU A 206 -26.11 14.06 -55.94
N GLN A 207 -26.65 13.77 -54.75
CA GLN A 207 -28.07 13.44 -54.57
C GLN A 207 -28.97 14.63 -54.95
N GLU A 208 -28.62 15.85 -54.55
CA GLU A 208 -29.33 17.08 -54.94
C GLU A 208 -29.27 17.30 -56.44
N GLU A 209 -28.10 17.13 -57.06
CA GLU A 209 -27.93 17.33 -58.50
C GLU A 209 -28.69 16.28 -59.32
N VAL A 210 -28.66 15.02 -58.90
CA VAL A 210 -29.47 13.95 -59.49
C VAL A 210 -30.96 14.26 -59.32
N GLY A 211 -31.40 14.72 -58.14
CA GLY A 211 -32.77 15.15 -57.90
C GLY A 211 -33.20 16.30 -58.82
N ARG A 212 -32.33 17.29 -59.00
CA ARG A 212 -32.53 18.41 -59.93
C ARG A 212 -32.67 17.93 -61.37
N LEU A 213 -31.80 17.02 -61.81
CA LEU A 213 -31.85 16.45 -63.17
C LEU A 213 -33.12 15.62 -63.39
N TYR A 214 -33.55 14.82 -62.41
CA TYR A 214 -34.82 14.09 -62.49
C TYR A 214 -36.02 15.02 -62.61
N GLN A 215 -36.02 16.14 -61.89
CA GLN A 215 -37.08 17.15 -62.01
C GLN A 215 -37.08 17.78 -63.40
N GLN A 216 -35.91 18.19 -63.91
CA GLN A 216 -35.77 18.74 -65.26
C GLN A 216 -36.24 17.74 -66.32
N TYR A 217 -35.90 16.46 -66.19
CA TYR A 217 -36.36 15.43 -67.12
C TYR A 217 -37.89 15.24 -67.07
N ARG A 218 -38.50 15.32 -65.88
CA ARG A 218 -39.96 15.29 -65.75
C ARG A 218 -40.61 16.51 -66.40
N ASP A 219 -40.12 17.70 -66.12
CA ASP A 219 -40.65 18.94 -66.69
C ASP A 219 -40.52 18.94 -68.22
N GLU A 220 -39.39 18.45 -68.76
CA GLU A 220 -39.18 18.31 -70.19
C GLU A 220 -40.09 17.23 -70.80
N ALA A 221 -40.29 16.10 -70.12
CA ALA A 221 -41.22 15.07 -70.56
C ALA A 221 -42.67 15.57 -70.60
N ASP A 222 -43.10 16.37 -69.61
CA ASP A 222 -44.43 16.95 -69.57
C ASP A 222 -44.60 18.05 -70.64
N ALA A 223 -43.56 18.87 -70.88
CA ALA A 223 -43.53 19.81 -72.00
C ALA A 223 -43.63 19.10 -73.36
N ARG A 224 -42.93 17.97 -73.54
CA ARG A 224 -43.02 17.15 -74.76
C ARG A 224 -44.41 16.55 -74.93
N LYS A 225 -45.07 16.10 -73.86
CA LYS A 225 -46.47 15.64 -73.92
C LYS A 225 -47.41 16.75 -74.36
N LEU A 226 -47.25 17.96 -73.82
CA LEU A 226 -48.03 19.13 -74.21
C LEU A 226 -47.83 19.47 -75.68
N LEU A 227 -46.58 19.59 -76.13
CA LEU A 227 -46.22 19.82 -77.53
C LEU A 227 -46.75 18.73 -78.47
N THR A 228 -46.75 17.48 -78.03
CA THR A 228 -47.30 16.36 -78.81
C THR A 228 -48.83 16.45 -78.90
N ALA A 229 -49.50 16.87 -77.83
CA ALA A 229 -50.94 17.14 -77.85
C ALA A 229 -51.27 18.30 -78.79
N ASP A 230 -50.59 19.44 -78.65
CA ASP A 230 -50.75 20.61 -79.51
C ASP A 230 -50.47 20.27 -80.99
N TYR A 231 -49.42 19.49 -81.26
CA TYR A 231 -49.10 19.01 -82.61
C TYR A 231 -50.19 18.11 -83.17
N ASN A 232 -50.74 17.20 -82.36
CA ASN A 232 -51.82 16.33 -82.78
C ASN A 232 -53.11 17.12 -83.06
N ASP A 233 -53.41 18.15 -82.27
CA ASP A 233 -54.55 19.05 -82.49
C ASP A 233 -54.37 19.89 -83.76
N LEU A 234 -53.18 20.47 -83.96
CA LEU A 234 -52.81 21.18 -85.19
C LEU A 234 -52.87 20.26 -86.42
N LYS A 235 -52.41 19.02 -86.29
CA LYS A 235 -52.47 18.02 -87.36
C LYS A 235 -53.90 17.59 -87.63
N LEU A 236 -54.75 17.47 -86.61
CA LEU A 236 -56.17 17.22 -86.81
C LEU A 236 -56.80 18.37 -87.62
N GLN A 237 -56.55 19.63 -87.23
CA GLN A 237 -56.99 20.82 -87.97
C GLN A 237 -56.44 20.87 -89.41
N GLN A 238 -55.17 20.50 -89.62
CA GLN A 238 -54.57 20.42 -90.95
C GLN A 238 -55.16 19.27 -91.77
N THR A 239 -55.42 18.09 -91.20
CA THR A 239 -56.05 16.99 -91.94
C THR A 239 -57.53 17.22 -92.21
N GLU A 240 -58.21 18.01 -91.38
CA GLU A 240 -59.54 18.55 -91.67
C GLU A 240 -59.43 19.56 -92.83
N GLY A 241 -58.43 20.46 -92.84
CA GLY A 241 -58.17 21.40 -93.94
C GLY A 241 -57.56 20.79 -95.22
N GLU A 242 -56.85 19.65 -95.15
CA GLU A 242 -56.25 18.92 -96.27
C GLU A 242 -57.24 17.93 -96.87
N ARG A 243 -58.17 17.37 -96.07
CA ARG A 243 -59.39 16.73 -96.62
C ARG A 243 -60.23 17.73 -97.40
N GLU A 244 -60.12 19.01 -97.08
CA GLU A 244 -60.68 20.12 -97.87
C GLU A 244 -59.75 20.58 -99.02
N GLY A 245 -58.51 20.09 -99.14
CA GLY A 245 -57.46 20.75 -99.95
C GLY A 245 -56.49 19.90 -100.79
N SER A 246 -56.47 18.56 -100.75
CA SER A 246 -55.53 17.80 -101.61
C SER A 246 -56.04 16.45 -102.12
N GLU A 247 -56.77 16.53 -103.23
CA GLU A 247 -56.37 15.73 -104.39
C GLU A 247 -55.09 16.37 -104.98
N VAL A 248 -54.15 15.55 -105.46
CA VAL A 248 -53.02 15.88 -106.36
C VAL A 248 -51.59 15.76 -105.76
N ALA A 249 -50.91 14.75 -106.35
CA ALA A 249 -49.50 14.61 -106.66
C ALA A 249 -48.56 13.92 -105.65
N GLY A 250 -48.20 12.67 -106.02
CA GLY A 250 -47.09 11.91 -105.47
C GLY A 250 -45.82 11.94 -106.34
N LYS A 251 -44.68 12.04 -105.63
CA LYS A 251 -43.36 11.37 -105.76
C LYS A 251 -42.70 11.15 -107.14
N ALA A 252 -41.46 11.63 -107.26
CA ALA A 252 -40.43 11.16 -108.20
C ALA A 252 -39.14 10.77 -107.46
N ASP A 253 -38.40 9.82 -108.05
CA ASP A 253 -37.28 9.01 -107.53
C ASP A 253 -35.92 9.61 -108.00
N GLU A 254 -34.93 9.79 -107.11
CA GLU A 254 -33.63 10.42 -107.41
C GLU A 254 -32.46 9.43 -107.40
N ARG A 255 -31.79 9.27 -108.55
CA ARG A 255 -30.46 8.64 -108.65
C ARG A 255 -29.39 9.66 -108.25
N GLU A 256 -28.68 9.44 -107.15
CA GLU A 256 -27.72 10.39 -106.60
C GLU A 256 -26.47 10.61 -107.49
N ASP A 257 -26.07 11.88 -107.63
CA ASP A 257 -24.98 12.39 -108.47
C ASP A 257 -23.57 11.88 -108.04
N PRO A 258 -22.67 11.50 -108.98
CA PRO A 258 -21.29 11.07 -108.69
C PRO A 258 -20.45 12.04 -107.83
N THR A 259 -20.74 13.35 -107.90
CA THR A 259 -20.08 14.36 -107.06
C THR A 259 -20.53 14.26 -105.60
N VAL A 260 -21.80 13.91 -105.37
CA VAL A 260 -22.38 13.64 -104.05
C VAL A 260 -21.73 12.40 -103.44
N LEU A 261 -21.46 11.36 -104.22
CA LEU A 261 -20.74 10.17 -103.74
C LEU A 261 -19.30 10.48 -103.32
N LYS A 262 -18.58 11.34 -104.05
CA LYS A 262 -17.22 11.79 -103.64
C LYS A 262 -17.26 12.62 -102.36
N LEU A 263 -18.26 13.49 -102.22
CA LEU A 263 -18.48 14.28 -101.01
C LEU A 263 -18.81 13.38 -99.81
N LYS A 264 -19.68 12.38 -99.99
CA LYS A 264 -20.02 11.37 -98.98
C LYS A 264 -18.80 10.55 -98.56
N LEU A 265 -17.95 10.15 -99.50
CA LEU A 265 -16.72 9.41 -99.21
C LEU A 265 -15.67 10.27 -98.47
N ALA A 266 -15.54 11.55 -98.83
CA ALA A 266 -14.68 12.49 -98.09
C ALA A 266 -15.20 12.70 -96.66
N ARG A 267 -16.52 12.86 -96.50
CA ARG A 267 -17.19 12.95 -95.19
C ARG A 267 -16.95 11.70 -94.36
N ALA A 268 -17.16 10.51 -94.93
CA ALA A 268 -16.95 9.24 -94.25
C ALA A 268 -15.49 9.02 -93.81
N ARG A 269 -14.51 9.50 -94.60
CA ARG A 269 -13.09 9.47 -94.21
C ARG A 269 -12.78 10.39 -93.05
N GLU A 270 -13.37 11.58 -93.04
CA GLU A 270 -13.20 12.52 -91.92
C GLU A 270 -13.89 12.02 -90.67
N ASP A 271 -15.09 11.46 -90.80
CA ASP A 271 -15.82 10.84 -89.68
C ASP A 271 -15.04 9.65 -89.10
N LEU A 272 -14.42 8.82 -89.95
CA LEU A 272 -13.53 7.74 -89.50
C LEU A 272 -12.28 8.29 -88.78
N ARG A 273 -11.72 9.40 -89.27
CA ARG A 273 -10.56 10.05 -88.63
C ARG A 273 -10.93 10.58 -87.25
N LEU A 274 -12.09 11.23 -87.13
CA LEU A 274 -12.61 11.74 -85.87
C LEU A 274 -12.95 10.60 -84.89
N ALA A 275 -13.55 9.52 -85.36
CA ALA A 275 -13.83 8.34 -84.54
C ALA A 275 -12.54 7.69 -84.03
N ASN A 276 -11.53 7.53 -84.88
CA ASN A 276 -10.23 6.98 -84.47
C ASN A 276 -9.51 7.89 -83.47
N GLN A 277 -9.61 9.21 -83.62
CA GLN A 277 -9.09 10.17 -82.64
C GLN A 277 -9.84 10.07 -81.30
N ARG A 278 -11.16 9.91 -81.33
CA ARG A 278 -11.99 9.71 -80.13
C ARG A 278 -11.61 8.42 -79.41
N ILE A 279 -11.40 7.32 -80.14
CA ILE A 279 -10.95 6.04 -79.59
C ILE A 279 -9.54 6.19 -79.00
N THR A 280 -8.63 6.88 -79.69
CA THR A 280 -7.27 7.08 -79.19
C THR A 280 -7.25 7.94 -77.92
N ALA A 281 -8.03 9.02 -77.89
CA ALA A 281 -8.21 9.83 -76.69
C ALA A 281 -8.84 9.02 -75.55
N MET A 282 -9.89 8.26 -75.84
CA MET A 282 -10.55 7.39 -74.87
C MET A 282 -9.61 6.30 -74.33
N MET A 283 -8.76 5.69 -75.16
CA MET A 283 -7.75 4.72 -74.71
C MET A 283 -6.67 5.37 -73.84
N ALA A 284 -6.26 6.60 -74.16
CA ALA A 284 -5.32 7.36 -73.33
C ALA A 284 -5.96 7.73 -71.99
N ASP A 285 -7.20 8.21 -72.00
CA ASP A 285 -7.98 8.52 -70.80
C ASP A 285 -8.15 7.26 -69.93
N TYR A 286 -8.51 6.10 -70.52
CA TYR A 286 -8.64 4.82 -69.80
C TYR A 286 -7.32 4.24 -69.30
N SER A 287 -6.17 4.64 -69.85
CA SER A 287 -4.88 4.23 -69.29
C SER A 287 -4.56 4.92 -67.95
N ASP A 288 -5.16 6.10 -67.72
CA ASP A 288 -5.00 6.91 -66.51
C ASP A 288 -6.20 6.84 -65.54
N VAL A 289 -7.31 6.19 -65.92
CA VAL A 289 -8.44 5.95 -65.01
C VAL A 289 -8.34 4.57 -64.35
N VAL A 290 -7.97 4.57 -63.07
CA VAL A 290 -8.18 3.56 -62.00
C VAL A 290 -8.99 2.34 -62.45
N PRO A 291 -8.35 1.16 -62.68
CA PRO A 291 -8.17 0.19 -61.59
C PRO A 291 -6.83 -0.58 -61.50
N ARG A 292 -5.95 -0.64 -62.51
CA ARG A 292 -4.78 -1.56 -62.44
C ARG A 292 -3.69 -1.11 -61.47
N ARG A 293 -3.23 0.15 -61.56
CA ARG A 293 -2.15 0.64 -60.68
C ARG A 293 -2.60 0.73 -59.23
N GLU A 294 -3.85 1.11 -58.99
CA GLU A 294 -4.41 1.15 -57.63
C GLU A 294 -4.66 -0.24 -57.08
N PHE A 295 -5.12 -1.18 -57.91
CA PHE A 295 -5.23 -2.58 -57.52
C PHE A 295 -3.87 -3.19 -57.17
N GLU A 296 -2.85 -3.00 -58.01
CA GLU A 296 -1.48 -3.47 -57.73
C GLU A 296 -0.92 -2.85 -56.45
N ARG A 297 -1.16 -1.54 -56.23
CA ARG A 297 -0.79 -0.88 -54.96
C ARG A 297 -1.53 -1.49 -53.77
N MET A 298 -2.84 -1.68 -53.87
CA MET A 298 -3.64 -2.30 -52.82
C MET A 298 -3.24 -3.75 -52.57
N GLU A 299 -2.86 -4.50 -53.60
CA GLU A 299 -2.40 -5.88 -53.50
C GLU A 299 -1.03 -5.96 -52.81
N THR A 300 -0.11 -5.05 -53.13
CA THR A 300 1.18 -4.96 -52.42
C THR A 300 0.99 -4.55 -50.96
N ALA A 301 0.11 -3.60 -50.68
CA ALA A 301 -0.22 -3.18 -49.33
C ALA A 301 -0.90 -4.32 -48.54
N TYR A 302 -1.82 -5.05 -49.16
CA TYR A 302 -2.47 -6.21 -48.55
C TYR A 302 -1.45 -7.31 -48.23
N LYS A 303 -0.54 -7.65 -49.16
CA LYS A 303 0.52 -8.63 -48.91
C LYS A 303 1.47 -8.19 -47.79
N ALA A 304 1.78 -6.91 -47.69
CA ALA A 304 2.58 -6.38 -46.59
C ALA A 304 1.85 -6.54 -45.24
N VAL A 305 0.58 -6.14 -45.18
CA VAL A 305 -0.26 -6.31 -43.97
C VAL A 305 -0.43 -7.78 -43.60
N ASP A 306 -0.55 -8.69 -44.57
CA ASP A 306 -0.67 -10.13 -44.33
C ASP A 306 0.61 -10.71 -43.71
N VAL A 307 1.79 -10.29 -44.19
CA VAL A 307 3.08 -10.65 -43.59
C VAL A 307 3.18 -10.10 -42.16
N ASP A 308 2.81 -8.83 -41.93
CA ASP A 308 2.82 -8.22 -40.60
C ASP A 308 1.84 -8.91 -39.64
N LEU A 309 0.71 -9.39 -40.16
CA LEU A 309 -0.28 -10.12 -39.36
C LEU A 309 0.26 -11.49 -38.95
N GLU A 310 0.95 -12.20 -39.85
CA GLU A 310 1.59 -13.47 -39.52
C GLU A 310 2.78 -13.29 -38.54
N THR A 311 3.57 -12.22 -38.66
CA THR A 311 4.64 -11.94 -37.67
C THR A 311 4.06 -11.60 -36.29
N ILE A 312 3.01 -10.76 -36.23
CA ILE A 312 2.33 -10.46 -34.97
C ILE A 312 1.72 -11.72 -34.35
N LYS A 313 1.15 -12.63 -35.16
CA LYS A 313 0.67 -13.92 -34.67
C LYS A 313 1.79 -14.76 -34.08
N THR A 314 2.94 -14.87 -34.74
CA THR A 314 4.08 -15.63 -34.21
C THR A 314 4.61 -15.01 -32.93
N ASP A 315 4.73 -13.68 -32.88
CA ASP A 315 5.20 -12.95 -31.70
C ASP A 315 4.23 -13.11 -30.53
N HIS A 316 2.91 -13.05 -30.79
CA HIS A 316 1.90 -13.32 -29.79
C HIS A 316 2.01 -14.74 -29.23
N THR A 317 2.22 -15.75 -30.09
CA THR A 317 2.40 -17.13 -29.60
C THR A 317 3.67 -17.29 -28.78
N SER A 318 4.77 -16.61 -29.14
CA SER A 318 6.02 -16.59 -28.37
C SER A 318 5.82 -15.93 -27.01
N LEU A 319 5.19 -14.75 -26.99
CA LEU A 319 4.91 -13.99 -25.78
C LEU A 319 3.99 -14.76 -24.82
N MET A 320 3.00 -15.49 -25.35
CA MET A 320 2.13 -16.35 -24.54
C MET A 320 2.90 -17.53 -23.93
N ALA A 321 3.90 -18.08 -24.63
CA ALA A 321 4.77 -19.11 -24.07
C ALA A 321 5.68 -18.54 -22.97
N GLU A 322 6.28 -17.37 -23.16
CA GLU A 322 7.07 -16.67 -22.15
C GLU A 322 6.25 -16.28 -20.93
N HIS A 323 5.02 -15.81 -21.12
CA HIS A 323 4.13 -15.51 -20.02
C HIS A 323 3.82 -16.75 -19.19
N ARG A 324 3.61 -17.89 -19.85
CA ARG A 324 3.38 -19.17 -19.17
C ARG A 324 4.60 -19.62 -18.36
N THR A 325 5.81 -19.52 -18.91
CA THR A 325 7.02 -19.87 -18.17
C THR A 325 7.25 -18.93 -16.98
N LEU A 326 6.97 -17.63 -17.14
CA LEU A 326 7.02 -16.66 -16.04
C LEU A 326 5.99 -16.96 -14.95
N GLN A 327 4.78 -17.38 -15.32
CA GLN A 327 3.77 -17.82 -14.35
C GLN A 327 4.26 -19.05 -13.56
N GLU A 328 4.84 -20.05 -14.23
CA GLU A 328 5.38 -21.24 -13.57
C GLU A 328 6.53 -20.90 -12.61
N VAL A 329 7.43 -19.97 -12.99
CA VAL A 329 8.49 -19.47 -12.12
C VAL A 329 7.92 -18.70 -10.93
N HIS A 330 6.93 -17.83 -11.15
CA HIS A 330 6.28 -17.07 -10.08
C HIS A 330 5.62 -17.99 -9.05
N GLU A 331 4.87 -19.00 -9.50
CA GLU A 331 4.27 -20.01 -8.63
C GLU A 331 5.35 -20.75 -7.82
N GLY A 332 6.49 -21.07 -8.44
CA GLY A 332 7.65 -21.65 -7.75
C GLY A 332 8.21 -20.76 -6.64
N VAL A 333 8.47 -19.47 -6.95
CA VAL A 333 9.01 -18.49 -5.99
C VAL A 333 8.03 -18.24 -4.84
N VAL A 334 6.72 -18.18 -5.12
CA VAL A 334 5.69 -18.06 -4.08
C VAL A 334 5.71 -19.28 -3.17
N GLY A 335 5.83 -20.49 -3.73
CA GLY A 335 5.99 -21.71 -2.94
C GLY A 335 7.25 -21.71 -2.08
N ASP A 336 8.38 -21.23 -2.60
CA ASP A 336 9.62 -21.08 -1.83
C ASP A 336 9.48 -20.07 -0.70
N ARG A 337 8.83 -18.93 -0.96
CA ARG A 337 8.52 -17.92 0.06
C ARG A 337 7.68 -18.51 1.18
N GLU A 338 6.65 -19.29 0.88
CA GLU A 338 5.80 -19.94 1.89
C GLU A 338 6.59 -20.99 2.70
N ARG A 339 7.45 -21.78 2.04
CA ARG A 339 8.36 -22.72 2.71
C ARG A 339 9.32 -22.01 3.67
N LEU A 340 9.92 -20.91 3.22
CA LEU A 340 10.82 -20.10 4.03
C LEU A 340 10.08 -19.42 5.18
N GLN A 341 8.88 -18.89 4.95
CA GLN A 341 8.05 -18.27 5.99
C GLN A 341 7.63 -19.30 7.04
N THR A 342 7.24 -20.51 6.63
CA THR A 342 6.95 -21.61 7.55
C THR A 342 8.18 -22.00 8.36
N SER A 343 9.35 -22.07 7.71
CA SER A 343 10.62 -22.35 8.37
C SER A 343 11.02 -21.27 9.37
N LEU A 344 10.83 -20.00 9.02
CA LEU A 344 11.04 -18.85 9.90
C LEU A 344 10.07 -18.84 11.07
N SER A 345 8.79 -19.15 10.87
CA SER A 345 7.82 -19.27 11.96
C SER A 345 8.19 -20.40 12.92
N ARG A 346 8.61 -21.56 12.38
CA ARG A 346 9.11 -22.67 13.18
C ARG A 346 10.36 -22.26 13.96
N LEU A 347 11.33 -21.64 13.29
CA LEU A 347 12.54 -21.11 13.90
C LEU A 347 12.22 -20.06 14.96
N ARG A 348 11.27 -19.15 14.75
CA ARG A 348 10.83 -18.17 15.77
C ARG A 348 10.20 -18.85 16.99
N GLY A 349 9.48 -19.94 16.80
CA GLY A 349 8.96 -20.76 17.90
C GLY A 349 10.03 -21.56 18.66
N THR A 350 11.17 -21.86 18.01
CA THR A 350 12.25 -22.70 18.58
C THR A 350 13.55 -21.94 18.88
N ALA A 351 13.68 -20.67 18.48
CA ALA A 351 14.94 -19.93 18.49
C ALA A 351 15.46 -19.66 19.90
N THR A 352 14.56 -19.59 20.88
CA THR A 352 14.89 -19.77 22.30
C THR A 352 13.66 -20.35 23.00
N PRO A 353 13.72 -21.54 23.62
CA PRO A 353 12.67 -21.92 24.57
C PRO A 353 12.73 -20.91 25.71
N ARG A 354 11.81 -19.93 25.68
CA ARG A 354 11.70 -18.93 26.74
C ARG A 354 11.45 -19.70 28.05
N PRO A 355 12.27 -19.51 29.10
CA PRO A 355 12.08 -20.24 30.34
C PRO A 355 10.65 -20.05 30.84
N GLU A 356 10.00 -21.12 31.27
CA GLU A 356 8.69 -21.04 31.91
C GLU A 356 8.81 -20.35 33.27
N TRP A 357 8.80 -19.02 33.26
CA TRP A 357 8.99 -18.18 34.44
C TRP A 357 7.94 -18.44 35.53
N SER A 358 6.78 -18.98 35.19
CA SER A 358 5.76 -19.41 36.15
C SER A 358 6.29 -20.47 37.12
N ARG A 359 7.28 -21.28 36.73
CA ARG A 359 7.90 -22.27 37.61
C ARG A 359 8.67 -21.64 38.77
N CYS A 360 9.15 -20.40 38.61
CA CYS A 360 9.90 -19.69 39.64
C CYS A 360 9.02 -19.14 40.77
N GLN A 361 7.70 -19.09 40.59
CA GLN A 361 6.74 -18.57 41.59
C GLN A 361 6.84 -19.29 42.94
N GLY A 362 7.14 -20.59 42.95
CA GLY A 362 7.30 -21.38 44.17
C GLY A 362 8.68 -21.32 44.82
N TYR A 363 9.69 -20.76 44.15
CA TYR A 363 11.09 -20.75 44.62
C TYR A 363 11.60 -19.36 44.96
N VAL A 364 10.88 -18.31 44.56
CA VAL A 364 11.30 -16.92 44.70
C VAL A 364 10.19 -16.13 45.38
N GLU A 365 10.41 -15.70 46.62
CA GLU A 365 9.46 -14.82 47.31
C GLU A 365 9.28 -13.50 46.55
N GLY A 366 8.01 -13.08 46.39
CA GLY A 366 7.63 -11.86 45.67
C GLY A 366 7.78 -11.95 44.15
N TRP A 367 7.79 -13.15 43.56
CA TRP A 367 8.03 -13.34 42.12
C TRP A 367 7.12 -12.52 41.21
N GLU A 368 5.83 -12.41 41.55
CA GLU A 368 4.86 -11.69 40.71
C GLU A 368 5.16 -10.19 40.65
N GLU A 369 5.54 -9.59 41.77
CA GLU A 369 5.96 -8.18 41.85
C GLU A 369 7.29 -7.93 41.12
N VAL A 370 8.21 -8.89 41.20
CA VAL A 370 9.52 -8.82 40.54
C VAL A 370 9.42 -9.00 39.02
N ARG A 371 8.45 -9.80 38.56
CA ARG A 371 8.25 -10.11 37.14
C ARG A 371 7.65 -8.95 36.35
N VAL A 372 6.77 -8.18 36.97
CA VAL A 372 6.05 -7.09 36.30
C VAL A 372 7.05 -6.05 35.78
N GLY A 373 7.00 -5.79 34.47
CA GLY A 373 7.84 -4.78 33.81
C GLY A 373 9.28 -5.21 33.49
N ARG A 374 9.68 -6.47 33.76
CA ARG A 374 11.06 -6.95 33.50
C ARG A 374 11.16 -7.90 32.32
N SER A 375 12.26 -7.81 31.57
CA SER A 375 12.57 -8.73 30.48
C SER A 375 13.02 -10.10 31.01
N SER A 376 12.94 -11.14 30.17
CA SER A 376 13.34 -12.49 30.60
C SER A 376 14.81 -12.59 31.00
N ASP A 377 15.69 -11.83 30.37
CA ASP A 377 17.09 -11.82 30.77
C ASP A 377 17.33 -11.04 32.07
N GLN A 378 16.57 -9.97 32.33
CA GLN A 378 16.61 -9.28 33.63
C GLN A 378 16.14 -10.18 34.77
N LEU A 379 15.22 -11.11 34.49
CA LEU A 379 14.82 -12.16 35.43
C LEU A 379 15.94 -13.19 35.66
N VAL A 380 16.70 -13.55 34.62
CA VAL A 380 17.90 -14.39 34.77
C VAL A 380 18.92 -13.70 35.67
N ASP A 381 19.23 -12.42 35.42
CA ASP A 381 20.24 -11.69 36.19
C ASP A 381 19.84 -11.54 37.67
N LEU A 382 18.55 -11.33 37.95
CA LEU A 382 18.02 -11.29 39.31
C LEU A 382 18.07 -12.65 40.01
N LEU A 383 17.79 -13.73 39.28
CA LEU A 383 17.94 -15.10 39.79
C LEU A 383 19.40 -15.42 40.07
N LEU A 384 20.32 -15.04 39.18
CA LEU A 384 21.76 -15.21 39.37
C LEU A 384 22.25 -14.41 40.59
N ALA A 385 21.74 -13.19 40.80
CA ALA A 385 22.04 -12.37 41.98
C ALA A 385 21.58 -13.06 43.27
N ARG A 386 20.32 -13.54 43.29
CA ARG A 386 19.79 -14.30 44.44
C ARG A 386 20.53 -15.62 44.69
N LEU A 387 20.88 -16.37 43.64
CA LEU A 387 21.57 -17.66 43.76
C LEU A 387 23.03 -17.53 44.20
N SER A 388 23.71 -16.47 43.76
CA SER A 388 25.12 -16.22 44.11
C SER A 388 25.29 -15.42 45.42
N GLY A 389 24.20 -14.90 46.01
CA GLY A 389 24.23 -14.02 47.17
C GLY A 389 24.88 -12.66 46.88
N ARG A 390 25.00 -12.30 45.60
CA ARG A 390 25.62 -11.07 45.10
C ARG A 390 24.56 -10.02 44.83
N THR A 391 24.96 -8.75 44.79
CA THR A 391 24.05 -7.69 44.36
C THR A 391 23.78 -7.79 42.86
N LEU A 392 22.67 -7.20 42.38
CA LEU A 392 22.34 -7.19 40.95
C LEU A 392 23.46 -6.50 40.14
N GLU A 393 24.08 -5.46 40.70
CA GLU A 393 25.22 -4.74 40.14
C GLU A 393 26.47 -5.64 40.01
N GLU A 394 26.73 -6.50 40.99
CA GLU A 394 27.84 -7.48 40.93
C GLU A 394 27.60 -8.55 39.83
N VAL A 395 26.35 -8.93 39.58
CA VAL A 395 26.03 -9.90 38.51
C VAL A 395 26.08 -9.26 37.13
N THR A 396 25.57 -8.04 36.98
CA THR A 396 25.64 -7.30 35.71
C THR A 396 27.06 -6.86 35.36
N THR A 397 27.95 -6.64 36.34
CA THR A 397 29.39 -6.43 36.12
C THR A 397 30.14 -7.71 35.71
N LEU A 398 29.74 -8.88 36.21
CA LEU A 398 30.33 -10.17 35.82
C LEU A 398 29.92 -10.63 34.41
N SER A 399 28.74 -10.25 33.95
CA SER A 399 28.31 -10.35 32.55
C SER A 399 28.59 -9.04 31.76
N GLY A 400 29.32 -8.11 32.37
CA GLY A 400 29.58 -6.78 31.85
C GLY A 400 30.64 -6.74 30.76
N PHE A 401 30.80 -5.57 30.16
CA PHE A 401 31.79 -5.31 29.12
C PHE A 401 33.20 -5.27 29.71
N GLN A 402 34.18 -5.69 28.91
CA GLN A 402 35.58 -5.47 29.22
C GLN A 402 35.98 -4.11 28.66
N GLY A 403 36.52 -3.23 29.51
CA GLY A 403 37.04 -1.93 29.11
C GLY A 403 38.17 -2.07 28.08
N GLN A 404 38.17 -1.20 27.08
CA GLN A 404 39.08 -1.22 25.94
C GLN A 404 40.49 -0.70 26.29
N GLY A 405 40.67 -0.08 27.47
CA GLY A 405 41.94 0.49 27.93
C GLY A 405 41.96 2.02 27.89
N LEU A 406 43.11 2.61 28.20
CA LEU A 406 43.31 4.07 28.32
C LEU A 406 44.15 4.67 27.17
N GLY A 407 44.36 3.92 26.09
CA GLY A 407 45.16 4.37 24.95
C GLY A 407 44.53 5.56 24.21
N GLU A 408 45.38 6.38 23.58
CA GLU A 408 44.94 7.54 22.78
C GLU A 408 44.16 7.13 21.52
N GLU A 409 44.42 5.94 20.99
CA GLU A 409 43.70 5.31 19.86
C GLU A 409 42.24 4.96 20.17
N ILE A 410 41.86 4.92 21.46
CA ILE A 410 40.50 4.60 21.89
C ILE A 410 39.73 5.91 22.03
N PRO A 411 38.51 6.00 21.48
CA PRO A 411 37.65 7.17 21.63
C PRO A 411 37.49 7.55 23.10
N ARG A 412 37.52 8.86 23.41
CA ARG A 412 37.53 9.35 24.80
C ARG A 412 36.40 8.78 25.65
N TYR A 413 35.21 8.62 25.07
CA TYR A 413 34.04 8.09 25.75
C TYR A 413 34.13 6.58 26.10
N LEU A 414 35.11 5.85 25.56
CA LEU A 414 35.33 4.42 25.84
C LEU A 414 36.61 4.14 26.64
N ARG A 415 37.38 5.18 26.99
CA ARG A 415 38.64 5.02 27.74
C ARG A 415 38.35 4.60 29.17
N TRP A 416 38.47 3.30 29.42
CA TRP A 416 38.27 2.73 30.75
C TRP A 416 39.04 1.44 30.92
N GLU A 417 39.58 1.25 32.13
CA GLU A 417 40.28 0.03 32.53
C GLU A 417 39.44 -0.72 33.57
N GLY A 418 39.17 -2.00 33.29
CA GLY A 418 38.35 -2.86 34.15
C GLY A 418 37.02 -3.25 33.52
N ARG A 419 36.13 -3.83 34.33
CA ARG A 419 34.81 -4.28 33.86
C ARG A 419 33.77 -3.18 34.02
N VAL A 420 32.90 -3.08 33.02
CA VAL A 420 31.80 -2.11 32.97
C VAL A 420 30.47 -2.86 33.01
N PRO A 421 29.54 -2.56 33.93
CA PRO A 421 28.24 -3.22 33.99
C PRO A 421 27.44 -3.05 32.70
N ASN A 422 26.81 -4.14 32.25
CA ASN A 422 25.86 -4.09 31.14
C ASN A 422 24.43 -3.91 31.67
N HIS A 423 23.92 -2.69 31.53
CA HIS A 423 22.56 -2.27 31.89
C HIS A 423 21.52 -2.56 30.80
N ARG A 424 21.97 -2.98 29.60
CA ARG A 424 21.13 -3.39 28.45
C ARG A 424 20.05 -2.38 28.12
N PHE A 425 20.46 -1.21 27.63
CA PHE A 425 19.54 -0.12 27.30
C PHE A 425 18.40 -0.57 26.38
N SER A 426 17.19 -0.19 26.78
CA SER A 426 15.99 -0.30 25.96
C SER A 426 16.04 0.67 24.78
N GLN A 427 15.22 0.42 23.76
CA GLN A 427 15.11 1.29 22.59
C GLN A 427 14.79 2.74 22.97
N SER A 428 13.89 2.95 23.94
CA SER A 428 13.53 4.30 24.39
C SER A 428 14.68 5.03 25.08
N GLN A 429 15.47 4.33 25.90
CA GLN A 429 16.65 4.92 26.55
C GLN A 429 17.70 5.35 25.53
N VAL A 430 17.98 4.51 24.52
CA VAL A 430 18.92 4.88 23.46
C VAL A 430 18.41 6.05 22.65
N ASN A 431 17.15 6.05 22.25
CA ASN A 431 16.55 7.15 21.49
C ASN A 431 16.62 8.47 22.28
N SER A 432 16.33 8.43 23.59
CA SER A 432 16.41 9.60 24.46
C SER A 432 17.85 10.13 24.60
N LEU A 433 18.83 9.24 24.78
CA LEU A 433 20.25 9.61 24.86
C LEU A 433 20.76 10.20 23.54
N VAL A 434 20.43 9.58 22.41
CA VAL A 434 20.84 10.08 21.07
C VAL A 434 20.19 11.42 20.79
N ALA A 435 18.89 11.59 21.07
CA ALA A 435 18.19 12.87 20.88
C ALA A 435 18.75 13.96 21.82
N GLY A 436 19.07 13.61 23.06
CA GLY A 436 19.69 14.52 24.02
C GLY A 436 21.11 14.93 23.61
N PHE A 437 21.89 13.98 23.11
CA PHE A 437 23.22 14.22 22.57
C PHE A 437 23.18 15.22 21.41
N TRP A 438 22.29 15.03 20.43
CA TRP A 438 22.18 15.96 19.31
C TRP A 438 21.79 17.37 19.73
N LYS A 439 20.86 17.50 20.68
CA LYS A 439 20.53 18.82 21.25
C LYS A 439 21.75 19.45 21.89
N HIS A 440 22.51 18.70 22.69
CA HIS A 440 23.72 19.20 23.35
C HIS A 440 24.80 19.61 22.33
N ALA A 441 25.09 18.75 21.35
CA ALA A 441 26.10 18.98 20.32
C ALA A 441 25.79 20.21 19.46
N LEU A 442 24.51 20.54 19.25
CA LEU A 442 24.07 21.69 18.46
C LEU A 442 23.94 23.00 19.27
N THR A 443 23.72 22.92 20.59
CA THR A 443 23.63 24.12 21.46
C THR A 443 24.95 24.56 22.05
N SER A 444 25.90 23.63 22.18
CA SER A 444 27.24 23.96 22.65
C SER A 444 27.98 24.66 21.51
N ASP A 445 28.41 25.91 21.71
CA ASP A 445 29.45 26.54 20.88
C ASP A 445 30.69 25.64 21.00
N LEU A 446 30.86 24.74 20.03
CA LEU A 446 31.83 23.65 20.05
C LEU A 446 33.24 24.21 20.27
N GLN A 447 33.74 24.14 21.50
CA GLN A 447 35.16 24.36 21.78
C GLN A 447 36.01 23.17 21.29
N SER A 448 35.39 22.00 21.11
CA SER A 448 36.03 20.77 20.64
C SER A 448 35.59 20.43 19.21
N PRO A 449 36.51 20.29 18.25
CA PRO A 449 36.19 19.95 16.86
C PRO A 449 35.84 18.47 16.65
N VAL A 450 36.01 17.62 17.67
CA VAL A 450 35.85 16.17 17.58
C VAL A 450 34.54 15.73 18.24
N VAL A 451 33.66 15.07 17.46
CA VAL A 451 32.32 14.64 17.92
C VAL A 451 32.39 13.68 19.11
N GLU A 452 33.44 12.85 19.18
CA GLU A 452 33.67 11.91 20.28
C GLU A 452 33.87 12.59 21.63
N ASP A 453 34.56 13.74 21.64
CA ASP A 453 34.76 14.54 22.85
C ASP A 453 33.44 15.17 23.30
N CYS A 454 32.63 15.62 22.34
CA CYS A 454 31.29 16.16 22.63
C CYS A 454 30.37 15.10 23.22
N LEU A 455 30.46 13.85 22.76
CA LEU A 455 29.70 12.74 23.34
C LEU A 455 30.12 12.48 24.78
N TRP A 456 31.43 12.50 25.05
CA TRP A 456 31.94 12.38 26.41
C TRP A 456 31.45 13.51 27.32
N ASP A 457 31.57 14.75 26.87
CA ASP A 457 31.14 15.92 27.65
C ASP A 457 29.63 15.88 27.93
N TYR A 458 28.82 15.44 26.96
CA TYR A 458 27.38 15.19 27.15
C TYR A 458 27.11 14.13 28.22
N LEU A 459 27.73 12.94 28.11
CA LEU A 459 27.53 11.85 29.07
C LEU A 459 27.99 12.24 30.49
N LEU A 460 29.07 13.01 30.59
CA LEU A 460 29.57 13.52 31.86
C LEU A 460 28.62 14.56 32.47
N SER A 461 28.00 15.40 31.64
CA SER A 461 27.01 16.40 32.06
C SER A 461 25.73 15.76 32.64
N LEU A 462 25.29 14.62 32.11
CA LEU A 462 24.13 13.89 32.61
C LEU A 462 24.30 13.41 34.05
N HIS A 463 25.54 13.06 34.43
CA HIS A 463 25.85 12.49 35.74
C HIS A 463 26.58 13.44 36.67
N SER A 464 26.48 14.76 36.43
CA SER A 464 27.09 15.79 37.28
C SER A 464 28.60 15.59 37.50
N GLY A 465 29.33 15.11 36.49
CA GLY A 465 30.78 14.88 36.58
C GLY A 465 31.21 13.49 37.03
N ASN A 466 30.29 12.53 37.19
CA ASN A 466 30.67 11.16 37.54
C ASN A 466 31.14 10.35 36.32
N GLU A 467 32.46 10.22 36.18
CA GLU A 467 33.11 9.51 35.06
C GLU A 467 32.68 8.03 34.99
N GLN A 468 32.52 7.35 36.13
CA GLN A 468 32.19 5.93 36.15
C GLN A 468 30.82 5.68 35.51
N ARG A 469 29.81 6.50 35.82
CA ARG A 469 28.48 6.38 35.21
C ARG A 469 28.46 6.81 33.75
N ALA A 470 29.25 7.81 33.38
CA ALA A 470 29.38 8.24 31.99
C ALA A 470 29.98 7.13 31.11
N VAL A 471 31.00 6.42 31.61
CA VAL A 471 31.58 5.25 30.94
C VAL A 471 30.59 4.09 30.84
N GLU A 472 29.84 3.82 31.91
CA GLU A 472 28.78 2.81 31.89
C GLU A 472 27.78 3.09 30.78
N ASP A 473 27.28 4.32 30.70
CA ASP A 473 26.34 4.73 29.65
C ASP A 473 26.96 4.67 28.26
N ALA A 474 28.25 5.02 28.11
CA ALA A 474 28.97 4.94 26.85
C ALA A 474 29.04 3.52 26.29
N TYR A 475 29.46 2.54 27.10
CA TYR A 475 29.55 1.14 26.67
C TYR A 475 28.16 0.55 26.37
N ASN A 476 27.18 0.86 27.21
CA ASN A 476 25.80 0.41 27.01
C ASN A 476 25.15 1.03 25.77
N LEU A 477 25.43 2.31 25.50
CA LEU A 477 24.97 3.02 24.31
C LEU A 477 25.62 2.45 23.05
N GLN A 478 26.93 2.20 23.05
CA GLN A 478 27.64 1.63 21.90
C GLN A 478 27.10 0.23 21.55
N ASP A 479 26.95 -0.63 22.56
CA ASP A 479 26.39 -1.97 22.39
C ASP A 479 24.94 -1.93 21.89
N ALA A 480 24.08 -1.10 22.50
CA ALA A 480 22.69 -0.99 22.08
C ALA A 480 22.53 -0.35 20.69
N ALA A 481 23.32 0.67 20.35
CA ALA A 481 23.35 1.27 19.02
C ALA A 481 23.80 0.26 17.96
N SER A 482 24.76 -0.62 18.27
CA SER A 482 25.20 -1.68 17.36
C SER A 482 24.08 -2.67 17.01
N ARG A 483 23.21 -3.02 17.97
CA ARG A 483 22.03 -3.87 17.74
C ARG A 483 20.94 -3.19 16.92
N MET A 484 20.79 -1.87 17.11
CA MET A 484 19.72 -1.08 16.49
C MET A 484 20.18 -0.31 15.24
N ARG A 485 21.28 -0.73 14.60
CA ARG A 485 21.77 -0.15 13.34
C ARG A 485 20.78 -0.19 12.16
N HIS A 486 19.70 -0.95 12.27
CA HIS A 486 18.64 -0.98 11.26
C HIS A 486 17.75 0.27 11.32
N GLU A 487 17.71 0.99 12.44
CA GLU A 487 17.00 2.28 12.54
C GLU A 487 17.87 3.39 11.93
N PRO A 488 17.35 4.22 11.02
CA PRO A 488 18.17 5.12 10.21
C PRO A 488 18.80 6.26 11.03
N HIS A 489 18.12 6.79 12.05
CA HIS A 489 18.68 7.84 12.92
C HIS A 489 19.79 7.30 13.84
N ILE A 490 19.72 6.02 14.24
CA ILE A 490 20.78 5.35 15.03
C ILE A 490 21.96 5.00 14.12
N ALA A 491 21.69 4.58 12.89
CA ALA A 491 22.72 4.37 11.87
C ALA A 491 23.48 5.67 11.58
N LEU A 492 22.77 6.80 11.42
CA LEU A 492 23.38 8.13 11.26
C LEU A 492 24.28 8.48 12.45
N PHE A 493 23.80 8.29 13.69
CA PHE A 493 24.62 8.47 14.89
C PHE A 493 25.90 7.64 14.88
N CYS A 494 25.81 6.35 14.53
CA CYS A 494 26.99 5.50 14.42
C CYS A 494 27.96 5.98 13.31
N ARG A 495 27.43 6.41 12.16
CA ARG A 495 28.25 6.92 11.03
C ARG A 495 28.98 8.21 11.39
N VAL A 496 28.33 9.12 12.11
CA VAL A 496 28.96 10.36 12.57
C VAL A 496 30.07 10.08 13.57
N LEU A 497 29.84 9.17 14.54
CA LEU A 497 30.90 8.76 15.48
C LEU A 497 32.06 8.03 14.80
N ALA A 498 31.81 7.28 13.73
CA ALA A 498 32.85 6.62 12.95
C ALA A 498 33.61 7.57 12.01
N GLY A 499 33.20 8.84 11.90
CA GLY A 499 33.73 9.79 10.93
C GLY A 499 33.31 9.54 9.47
N GLU A 500 32.35 8.64 9.24
CA GLU A 500 31.80 8.31 7.91
C GLU A 500 30.73 9.32 7.43
N ALA A 501 30.20 10.12 8.35
CA ALA A 501 29.28 11.22 8.07
C ALA A 501 29.67 12.41 8.94
N ARG A 502 29.48 13.63 8.43
CA ARG A 502 29.76 14.83 9.20
C ARG A 502 28.55 15.31 10.00
N LEU A 503 28.81 16.17 10.99
CA LEU A 503 27.76 16.71 11.86
C LEU A 503 26.76 17.59 11.08
N GLU A 504 27.19 18.21 9.98
CA GLU A 504 26.35 19.05 9.13
C GLU A 504 25.15 18.28 8.55
N VAL A 505 25.29 16.97 8.31
CA VAL A 505 24.18 16.11 7.82
C VAL A 505 23.06 16.04 8.86
N VAL A 506 23.43 15.90 10.14
CA VAL A 506 22.48 15.88 11.26
C VAL A 506 21.84 17.26 11.42
N TYR A 507 22.64 18.32 11.31
CA TYR A 507 22.14 19.68 11.37
C TYR A 507 21.09 19.95 10.28
N GLN A 508 21.40 19.65 9.02
CA GLN A 508 20.48 19.77 7.89
C GLN A 508 19.19 18.98 8.09
N TRP A 509 19.30 17.76 8.62
CA TRP A 509 18.14 16.93 8.92
C TRP A 509 17.24 17.58 9.99
N MET A 510 17.84 18.06 11.09
CA MET A 510 17.10 18.67 12.20
C MET A 510 16.53 20.04 11.83
N THR A 511 17.22 20.85 11.03
CA THR A 511 16.71 22.14 10.54
C THR A 511 15.59 21.93 9.53
N ALA A 512 15.70 20.98 8.60
CA ALA A 512 14.63 20.62 7.67
C ALA A 512 13.36 20.19 8.43
N GLN A 513 13.52 19.39 9.50
CA GLN A 513 12.41 19.03 10.38
C GLN A 513 11.81 20.27 11.07
N ALA A 514 12.63 21.11 11.69
CA ALA A 514 12.17 22.28 12.42
C ALA A 514 11.42 23.27 11.52
N SER A 515 11.93 23.52 10.32
CA SER A 515 11.32 24.44 9.37
C SER A 515 10.03 23.92 8.76
N LEU A 516 9.91 22.61 8.53
CA LEU A 516 8.64 22.03 8.13
C LEU A 516 7.61 22.14 9.26
N VAL A 517 8.02 21.90 10.50
CA VAL A 517 7.16 22.08 11.69
C VAL A 517 6.70 23.52 11.83
N GLU A 518 7.59 24.49 11.58
CA GLU A 518 7.28 25.92 11.58
C GLU A 518 6.33 26.32 10.44
N ALA A 519 6.59 25.89 9.20
CA ALA A 519 5.74 26.17 8.05
C ALA A 519 4.33 25.56 8.21
N CYS A 520 4.24 24.41 8.86
CA CYS A 520 2.96 23.78 9.20
C CYS A 520 2.28 24.46 10.40
N SER A 521 3.01 24.97 11.40
CA SER A 521 2.39 25.64 12.56
C SER A 521 1.73 26.97 12.19
N GLN A 522 2.32 27.72 11.24
CA GLN A 522 1.75 28.98 10.72
C GLN A 522 0.42 28.80 9.97
N ARG A 523 0.08 27.56 9.58
CA ARG A 523 -1.10 27.21 8.76
C ARG A 523 -2.17 26.47 9.54
N GLN A 524 -2.06 26.41 10.86
CA GLN A 524 -3.04 25.74 11.71
C GLN A 524 -4.36 26.52 11.76
N ASP A 525 -5.47 25.78 11.78
CA ASP A 525 -6.79 26.33 12.07
C ASP A 525 -6.89 26.74 13.55
N SER A 526 -7.93 27.50 13.93
CA SER A 526 -8.18 27.92 15.32
C SER A 526 -8.34 26.76 16.32
N GLU A 527 -8.56 25.54 15.84
CA GLU A 527 -8.65 24.30 16.62
C GLU A 527 -7.33 23.49 16.64
N GLY A 528 -6.25 23.97 16.01
CA GLY A 528 -4.93 23.32 16.00
C GLY A 528 -4.78 22.16 14.99
N TYR A 529 -5.68 22.06 14.01
CA TYR A 529 -5.66 21.07 12.93
C TYR A 529 -5.12 21.65 11.63
N LEU A 530 -4.65 20.76 10.75
CA LEU A 530 -4.17 21.07 9.40
C LEU A 530 -4.94 20.29 8.35
N SER A 531 -5.26 20.96 7.24
CA SER A 531 -5.77 20.30 6.04
C SER A 531 -4.62 19.68 5.23
N ARG A 532 -4.92 18.64 4.44
CA ARG A 532 -3.94 18.01 3.53
C ARG A 532 -3.39 18.99 2.50
N GLU A 533 -4.21 19.93 2.05
CA GLU A 533 -3.82 20.97 1.09
C GLU A 533 -2.80 21.92 1.73
N SER A 534 -3.06 22.38 2.95
CA SER A 534 -2.14 23.22 3.73
C SER A 534 -0.79 22.55 3.99
N VAL A 535 -0.78 21.24 4.27
CA VAL A 535 0.47 20.46 4.39
C VAL A 535 1.20 20.37 3.06
N SER A 536 0.48 20.15 1.96
CA SER A 536 1.10 20.10 0.63
C SER A 536 1.73 21.43 0.21
N GLU A 537 1.11 22.55 0.58
CA GLU A 537 1.65 23.89 0.38
C GLU A 537 2.86 24.15 1.27
N ALA A 538 2.77 23.79 2.56
CA ALA A 538 3.89 23.91 3.49
C ALA A 538 5.11 23.09 3.01
N VAL A 539 4.91 21.86 2.54
CA VAL A 539 6.00 21.03 2.00
C VAL A 539 6.61 21.67 0.75
N ARG A 540 5.78 22.23 -0.16
CA ARG A 540 6.28 22.86 -1.40
C ARG A 540 7.04 24.16 -1.12
N GLU A 541 6.60 24.95 -0.16
CA GLU A 541 7.28 26.16 0.28
C GLU A 541 8.59 25.83 1.01
N THR A 542 8.55 24.83 1.89
CA THR A 542 9.72 24.37 2.65
C THR A 542 10.71 23.60 1.77
N PHE A 543 10.32 23.06 0.61
CA PHE A 543 11.25 22.28 -0.21
C PHE A 543 11.09 22.57 -1.70
N PRO A 544 11.50 23.75 -2.17
CA PRO A 544 11.34 24.14 -3.57
C PRO A 544 12.15 23.29 -4.55
N GLY A 545 13.30 22.75 -4.10
CA GLY A 545 14.19 21.92 -4.91
C GLY A 545 13.87 20.41 -4.91
N LYS A 546 12.92 19.95 -4.08
CA LYS A 546 12.57 18.52 -3.97
C LYS A 546 11.70 18.07 -5.14
N SER A 547 11.92 16.83 -5.59
CA SER A 547 11.10 16.20 -6.64
C SER A 547 9.61 16.14 -6.22
N PRO A 548 8.66 16.33 -7.15
CA PRO A 548 7.23 16.23 -6.83
C PRO A 548 6.85 14.87 -6.23
N VAL A 549 7.59 13.80 -6.57
CA VAL A 549 7.39 12.45 -6.02
C VAL A 549 7.79 12.39 -4.54
N MET A 550 8.93 13.00 -4.17
CA MET A 550 9.39 13.08 -2.78
C MET A 550 8.45 13.93 -1.93
N CYS A 551 7.95 15.04 -2.47
CA CYS A 551 6.93 15.87 -1.82
C CYS A 551 5.62 15.11 -1.61
N ALA A 552 5.18 14.32 -2.59
CA ALA A 552 3.99 13.47 -2.46
C ALA A 552 4.15 12.39 -1.36
N ARG A 553 5.33 11.76 -1.26
CA ARG A 553 5.66 10.81 -0.18
C ARG A 553 5.54 11.48 1.19
N LEU A 554 6.11 12.68 1.37
CA LEU A 554 6.01 13.42 2.64
C LEU A 554 4.54 13.71 3.02
N VAL A 555 3.73 14.16 2.06
CA VAL A 555 2.30 14.44 2.29
C VAL A 555 1.52 13.16 2.61
N SER A 556 1.88 12.03 2.00
CA SER A 556 1.22 10.73 2.26
C SER A 556 1.53 10.15 3.65
N CYS A 557 2.69 10.48 4.23
CA CYS A 557 3.04 10.04 5.58
C CYS A 557 2.21 10.72 6.69
N VAL A 558 1.56 11.84 6.39
CA VAL A 558 0.78 12.62 7.36
C VAL A 558 -0.71 12.19 7.38
N THR A 559 -1.00 10.91 7.12
CA THR A 559 -2.38 10.44 6.84
C THR A 559 -3.12 9.94 8.07
N GLY A 560 -4.10 10.74 8.52
CA GLY A 560 -5.05 10.43 9.59
C GLY A 560 -6.35 11.23 9.46
N GLY A 561 -7.04 11.13 8.33
CA GLY A 561 -8.32 11.83 8.06
C GLY A 561 -8.18 13.25 7.51
N GLU A 562 -9.32 13.93 7.27
CA GLU A 562 -9.40 15.32 6.75
C GLU A 562 -8.77 16.36 7.69
N ARG A 563 -8.54 16.00 8.96
CA ARG A 563 -7.97 16.87 10.01
C ARG A 563 -6.71 16.25 10.61
N ILE A 564 -5.56 16.84 10.32
CA ILE A 564 -4.25 16.37 10.79
C ILE A 564 -3.88 17.10 12.08
N SER A 565 -3.50 16.37 13.14
CA SER A 565 -2.92 16.96 14.34
C SER A 565 -1.40 17.05 14.22
N LEU A 566 -0.86 18.27 14.21
CA LEU A 566 0.58 18.52 14.13
C LEU A 566 1.34 17.86 15.29
N VAL A 567 0.78 17.94 16.50
CA VAL A 567 1.40 17.39 17.73
C VAL A 567 1.56 15.87 17.64
N LYS A 568 0.53 15.15 17.16
CA LYS A 568 0.59 13.68 17.06
C LYS A 568 1.48 13.17 15.93
N THR A 569 1.66 13.95 14.87
CA THR A 569 2.28 13.48 13.62
C THR A 569 3.73 13.94 13.48
N LEU A 570 4.09 15.07 14.07
CA LEU A 570 5.40 15.71 13.90
C LEU A 570 6.23 15.77 15.19
N SER A 571 5.63 15.56 16.36
CA SER A 571 6.38 15.49 17.62
C SER A 571 7.05 14.11 17.76
N PRO A 572 8.21 14.03 18.43
CA PRO A 572 8.83 12.75 18.74
C PRO A 572 7.84 11.91 19.57
N GLU A 573 7.86 10.59 19.35
CA GLU A 573 7.04 9.66 20.13
C GLU A 573 7.38 9.78 21.63
N GLU A 574 6.46 9.36 22.51
CA GLU A 574 6.73 9.25 23.96
C GLU A 574 7.95 8.37 24.26
N SER A 575 8.30 7.48 23.32
CA SER A 575 9.47 6.61 23.34
C SER A 575 10.81 7.34 23.07
N GLY A 576 10.77 8.60 22.63
CA GLY A 576 11.93 9.36 22.17
C GLY A 576 12.35 9.06 20.73
N ARG A 577 11.65 8.15 20.03
CA ARG A 577 11.88 7.88 18.61
C ARG A 577 11.50 9.11 17.78
N PRO A 578 12.32 9.51 16.76
CA PRO A 578 11.91 10.53 15.81
C PRO A 578 10.59 10.13 15.13
N SER A 579 9.76 11.11 14.77
CA SER A 579 8.50 10.84 14.05
C SER A 579 8.77 10.18 12.70
N GLU A 580 7.80 9.41 12.19
CA GLU A 580 7.90 8.74 10.89
C GLU A 580 8.23 9.73 9.76
N LEU A 581 7.68 10.94 9.85
CA LEU A 581 8.00 12.02 8.91
C LEU A 581 9.46 12.47 9.01
N ALA A 582 10.02 12.57 10.23
CA ALA A 582 11.43 12.91 10.41
C ALA A 582 12.34 11.81 9.84
N LEU A 583 11.98 10.54 10.02
CA LEU A 583 12.72 9.40 9.44
C LEU A 583 12.64 9.42 7.90
N LEU A 584 11.47 9.73 7.33
CA LEU A 584 11.32 9.87 5.88
C LEU A 584 12.14 11.03 5.31
N LEU A 585 12.24 12.16 6.03
CA LEU A 585 13.11 13.27 5.60
C LEU A 585 14.58 12.84 5.54
N LEU A 586 15.04 12.03 6.49
CA LEU A 586 16.40 11.49 6.51
C LEU A 586 16.66 10.50 5.36
N ASP A 587 15.68 9.64 5.07
CA ASP A 587 15.71 8.72 3.92
C ASP A 587 15.82 9.49 2.60
N GLN A 588 14.96 10.51 2.42
CA GLN A 588 15.00 11.36 1.23
C GLN A 588 16.31 12.14 1.09
N GLN A 589 16.89 12.64 2.17
CA GLN A 589 18.19 13.33 2.14
C GLN A 589 19.31 12.38 1.67
N SER A 590 19.25 11.11 2.07
CA SER A 590 20.19 10.08 1.61
C SER A 590 20.02 9.79 0.11
N ASP A 591 18.78 9.71 -0.37
CA ASP A 591 18.46 9.55 -1.79
C ASP A 591 18.91 10.75 -2.63
N GLU A 592 18.65 11.97 -2.17
CA GLU A 592 19.06 13.22 -2.83
C GLU A 592 20.59 13.33 -2.92
N THR A 593 21.29 12.92 -1.86
CA THR A 593 22.76 12.87 -1.85
C THR A 593 23.27 11.92 -2.93
N ARG A 594 22.69 10.71 -3.01
CA ARG A 594 23.05 9.72 -4.03
C ARG A 594 22.75 10.21 -5.44
N GLU A 595 21.59 10.82 -5.66
CA GLU A 595 21.19 11.35 -6.97
C GLU A 595 22.09 12.52 -7.42
N MET A 596 22.46 13.40 -6.50
CA MET A 596 23.42 14.47 -6.77
C MET A 596 24.81 13.91 -7.10
N LEU A 597 25.28 12.90 -6.36
CA LEU A 597 26.55 12.24 -6.65
C LEU A 597 26.54 11.57 -8.02
N GLU A 598 25.48 10.84 -8.38
CA GLU A 598 25.32 10.24 -9.71
C GLU A 598 25.40 11.29 -10.82
N GLN A 599 24.80 12.47 -10.62
CA GLN A 599 24.87 13.58 -11.58
C GLN A 599 26.29 14.18 -11.67
N ILE A 600 26.98 14.36 -10.54
CA ILE A 600 28.38 14.82 -10.52
C ILE A 600 29.27 13.80 -11.24
N LEU A 601 29.06 12.51 -11.02
CA LEU A 601 29.79 11.42 -11.66
C LEU A 601 29.57 11.37 -13.18
N GLN A 602 28.33 11.59 -13.64
CA GLN A 602 28.02 11.65 -15.09
C GLN A 602 28.65 12.86 -15.79
N ALA A 603 28.83 13.96 -15.08
CA ALA A 603 29.42 15.20 -15.61
C ALA A 603 30.96 15.18 -15.63
N SER A 604 31.60 14.14 -15.12
CA SER A 604 33.00 14.15 -14.67
C SER A 604 33.86 13.02 -15.27
N SER A 605 35.18 13.22 -15.33
CA SER A 605 36.17 12.19 -15.74
C SER A 605 36.88 11.54 -14.54
N ASP A 606 37.63 10.45 -14.74
CA ASP A 606 38.19 9.59 -13.66
C ASP A 606 39.09 10.31 -12.62
N HIS A 607 39.68 11.44 -13.00
CA HIS A 607 40.46 12.31 -12.11
C HIS A 607 39.88 13.73 -12.19
N LEU A 608 39.58 14.33 -11.03
CA LEU A 608 38.99 15.66 -10.98
C LEU A 608 39.89 16.64 -10.22
N ASN A 609 40.02 17.84 -10.79
CA ASN A 609 40.57 19.02 -10.16
C ASN A 609 39.49 19.79 -9.39
N MET A 610 39.91 20.60 -8.40
CA MET A 610 39.02 21.46 -7.60
C MET A 610 38.06 22.29 -8.47
N SER A 611 38.54 22.87 -9.59
CA SER A 611 37.72 23.66 -10.52
C SER A 611 36.71 22.83 -11.31
N GLU A 612 36.99 21.55 -11.56
CA GLU A 612 36.08 20.65 -12.29
C GLU A 612 34.94 20.19 -11.39
N VAL A 613 35.22 19.92 -10.11
CA VAL A 613 34.19 19.66 -9.10
C VAL A 613 33.33 20.90 -8.85
N GLU A 614 33.95 22.08 -8.75
CA GLU A 614 33.25 23.37 -8.61
C GLU A 614 32.28 23.63 -9.78
N THR A 615 32.77 23.46 -11.02
CA THR A 615 31.94 23.64 -12.22
C THR A 615 30.86 22.57 -12.35
N ALA A 616 31.13 21.32 -11.98
CA ALA A 616 30.12 20.25 -11.99
C ALA A 616 28.97 20.55 -11.00
N ILE A 617 29.30 20.95 -9.77
CA ILE A 617 28.28 21.31 -8.76
C ILE A 617 27.49 22.54 -9.22
N MET A 618 28.15 23.58 -9.72
CA MET A 618 27.49 24.81 -10.21
C MET A 618 26.65 24.58 -11.47
N ASN A 619 27.01 23.62 -12.32
CA ASN A 619 26.20 23.25 -13.49
C ASN A 619 24.92 22.51 -13.07
N ILE A 620 24.99 21.69 -12.02
CA ILE A 620 23.85 20.92 -11.50
C ILE A 620 22.94 21.82 -10.67
N ASP A 621 23.53 22.69 -9.86
CA ASP A 621 22.82 23.62 -8.99
C ASP A 621 23.47 25.01 -8.97
N PRO A 622 23.03 25.92 -9.85
CA PRO A 622 23.53 27.29 -9.91
C PRO A 622 23.22 28.13 -8.67
N ALA A 623 22.27 27.67 -7.82
CA ALA A 623 21.87 28.37 -6.61
C ALA A 623 22.66 27.90 -5.38
N TYR A 624 23.60 26.95 -5.53
CA TYR A 624 24.36 26.40 -4.42
C TYR A 624 25.17 27.47 -3.67
N PRO A 625 25.13 27.54 -2.32
CA PRO A 625 25.81 28.60 -1.58
C PRO A 625 27.33 28.59 -1.79
N THR A 626 27.89 29.70 -2.25
CA THR A 626 29.32 29.81 -2.58
C THR A 626 30.24 29.65 -1.37
N THR A 627 29.77 30.00 -0.16
CA THR A 627 30.50 29.79 1.10
C THR A 627 30.59 28.32 1.48
N LEU A 628 29.51 27.55 1.31
CA LEU A 628 29.51 26.09 1.50
C LEU A 628 30.37 25.40 0.47
N LEU A 629 30.25 25.82 -0.79
CA LEU A 629 31.07 25.26 -1.84
C LEU A 629 32.55 25.48 -1.56
N HIS A 630 32.92 26.68 -1.12
CA HIS A 630 34.29 26.99 -0.77
C HIS A 630 34.78 26.15 0.43
N SER A 631 34.00 26.01 1.50
CA SER A 631 34.38 25.19 2.65
C SER A 631 34.50 23.71 2.30
N LEU A 632 33.57 23.17 1.49
CA LEU A 632 33.61 21.81 0.98
C LEU A 632 34.85 21.58 0.10
N LEU A 633 35.13 22.49 -0.83
CA LEU A 633 36.27 22.38 -1.73
C LEU A 633 37.61 22.54 -1.01
N THR A 634 37.72 23.46 -0.04
CA THR A 634 38.93 23.61 0.80
C THR A 634 39.16 22.37 1.67
N SER A 635 38.08 21.73 2.13
CA SER A 635 38.18 20.48 2.86
C SER A 635 38.56 19.29 1.97
N LEU A 636 38.09 19.25 0.72
CA LEU A 636 38.42 18.22 -0.26
C LEU A 636 39.84 18.38 -0.81
N TYR A 637 40.24 19.61 -1.11
CA TYR A 637 41.52 19.98 -1.72
C TYR A 637 42.24 21.01 -0.83
N PRO A 638 43.02 20.55 0.17
CA PRO A 638 43.85 21.45 0.97
C PRO A 638 44.88 22.20 0.13
N ASP A 639 45.34 21.57 -0.96
CA ASP A 639 46.27 22.13 -1.94
C ASP A 639 45.60 22.21 -3.32
N SER A 640 45.53 23.42 -3.90
CA SER A 640 44.80 23.72 -5.14
C SER A 640 45.36 23.09 -6.43
N GLY A 641 46.43 22.30 -6.33
CA GLY A 641 47.08 21.61 -7.46
C GLY A 641 46.97 20.08 -7.45
N VAL A 642 46.24 19.49 -6.50
CA VAL A 642 46.13 18.03 -6.36
C VAL A 642 44.93 17.50 -7.15
N THR A 643 45.15 16.45 -7.94
CA THR A 643 44.07 15.64 -8.54
C THR A 643 43.69 14.52 -7.57
N LEU A 644 42.40 14.32 -7.31
CA LEU A 644 41.93 13.23 -6.45
C LEU A 644 41.21 12.16 -7.29
N PRO A 645 41.36 10.88 -6.92
CA PRO A 645 40.63 9.80 -7.56
C PRO A 645 39.15 9.83 -7.16
N LEU A 646 38.28 9.49 -8.11
CA LEU A 646 36.82 9.47 -7.97
C LEU A 646 36.28 8.81 -6.68
N PRO A 647 36.82 7.68 -6.19
CA PRO A 647 36.36 7.04 -4.95
C PRO A 647 36.58 7.90 -3.70
N GLN A 648 37.65 8.70 -3.66
CA GLN A 648 37.93 9.59 -2.51
C GLN A 648 36.99 10.80 -2.51
N ILE A 649 36.73 11.36 -3.69
CA ILE A 649 35.80 12.48 -3.87
C ILE A 649 34.38 12.05 -3.51
N THR A 650 33.93 10.91 -4.04
CA THR A 650 32.60 10.36 -3.73
C THR A 650 32.44 10.03 -2.25
N ALA A 651 33.43 9.40 -1.61
CA ALA A 651 33.39 9.12 -0.17
C ALA A 651 33.26 10.40 0.65
N HIS A 652 34.04 11.43 0.32
CA HIS A 652 34.02 12.70 1.06
C HIS A 652 32.74 13.51 0.82
N LEU A 653 32.25 13.57 -0.43
CA LEU A 653 30.97 14.22 -0.74
C LEU A 653 29.77 13.49 -0.11
N THR A 654 29.83 12.15 -0.05
CA THR A 654 28.84 11.34 0.68
C THR A 654 28.88 11.61 2.18
N ALA A 655 30.08 11.75 2.76
CA ALA A 655 30.24 12.07 4.18
C ALA A 655 29.71 13.47 4.52
N CYS A 656 29.81 14.42 3.59
CA CYS A 656 29.27 15.77 3.75
C CYS A 656 27.75 15.86 3.53
N GLY A 657 27.11 14.82 2.99
CA GLY A 657 25.68 14.84 2.66
C GLY A 657 25.32 15.93 1.64
N ILE A 658 26.06 16.00 0.52
CA ILE A 658 25.81 17.04 -0.49
C ILE A 658 24.42 16.87 -1.12
N THR A 659 23.55 17.88 -0.98
CA THR A 659 22.21 17.91 -1.58
C THR A 659 22.02 19.19 -2.39
N ARG A 660 20.98 19.22 -3.24
CA ARG A 660 20.59 20.45 -3.95
C ARG A 660 20.25 21.54 -2.96
N HIS A 661 20.49 22.78 -3.35
CA HIS A 661 20.22 23.94 -2.54
C HIS A 661 18.72 24.00 -2.23
N SER A 662 18.47 23.85 -0.95
CA SER A 662 17.23 24.14 -0.27
C SER A 662 17.46 25.34 0.66
N PRO A 663 16.47 26.18 0.99
CA PRO A 663 16.66 27.30 1.92
C PRO A 663 17.24 26.93 3.30
N TYR A 664 17.26 25.64 3.61
CA TYR A 664 17.74 25.01 4.85
C TYR A 664 19.17 24.44 4.74
N THR A 665 19.77 24.58 3.55
CA THR A 665 21.22 24.41 3.33
C THR A 665 21.85 25.76 3.66
N THR A 666 22.27 25.93 4.91
CA THR A 666 22.95 27.16 5.38
C THR A 666 24.42 26.85 5.71
N PRO A 667 25.29 27.89 5.75
CA PRO A 667 26.71 27.77 5.46
C PRO A 667 27.61 27.06 6.47
#